data_AF-A0A969C6Q5-F1
#
_entry.id   AF-A0A969C6Q5-F1
#
_cell.length_a   1.000
_cell.length_b   1.000
_cell.length_c   1.000
_cell.angle_alpha   90.00
_cell.angle_beta   90.00
_cell.angle_gamma   90.00
#
_symmetry.space_group_name_H-M   'P 1'
#
loop_
_entity.id
_entity.type
_entity.pdbx_description
1 polymer ?
#
loop_
_entity_poly.entity_id
_entity_poly.type
_entity_poly.pdbx_seq_one_letter_code
_entity_poly.pdbx_strand_id
1 'polypeptide(L)'
;MTPISIALSAQTTPQFRRAIAQIDTFKAQGALIAGIREGTEQGNPTTIIEVARSPIEINGVLEIYADKALATARHDTLRQGGKNARILLTLADKVVDHRITPPKPMGRPTLFSILSIMGRHDALQLEERTEQLPMSTTLRLGFAMGGGVSLGTFCGTALTQAIKLALVFGRDRQGQPFGRVEVDVFSGASAGALSLCAMLRSLAECDPTLAARARLAVQTEFGTALDGMPPKRMEDLVAAQIAQFKQEELWSKEINLDSLLGNGGDGRLRRRASLLDRGAVDRIAKKHIVTWPNGKADFKQKRLLADRVLYACTLSNLTPIVADASTSLPGHEVGYVGLADGLRSHSHRDLRVFDLHFTKEQNPTDPAHPGRWCRYHNAAEKDGEIGDLREPKTWAKIAATAIASGAFPGAFEPIVLRRKDYEFGPKLWRATFGKEAAALKEFSFSYADGGMFNNEPIREAFRLASFIDGHNPDDEDNEVERLIVFVDPFVSEETPEFNLAVHRQWALEEPNVFGGLDGYDLRQRNSLDRLVPHLGTLLGAISSESRTIETDRIAQVRDVFTLRTQIRASLDRTLAASAPTGEFAGLKEFIGKQLGNSKGDEMIPPGPLTIEREMERVIAEEAAREAQTKPPRPVPVFGSLKSHAADFLKLPDPAQAADAATWLRVLSFVAVDLILGLEGKLEHAKLVAIAPFHDLKAAEKAKRRPAKIDLPGGRLGGFAGFMSEVADELEFRVARYCATEFLRECEVLDPATPLPPYQGLVMPPEDWRQFRQDIERGLDRLSDRVQQLLTDSHLINVFPGADALLRKLAGQIAKKKVAALDWEEHERTTVELRIVVPNERFELDGRGAFGGVDSAPVENPTTLKWELITIATFDHKSGEWSGGFVKGGMLDVDEDGRLMLPDRDFCTVKLPNREQVEVSRRRPTARMTLNLSPADRGRPVPAARWHIEDGVTSLDEELLT
;
A
#
# COMPACT_ATOMS: atom_id res chain seq x y z
N MET A 1 -13.47 14.74 -14.51
CA MET A 1 -12.40 15.56 -15.13
C MET A 1 -13.01 16.32 -16.29
N THR A 2 -13.02 17.64 -16.24
CA THR A 2 -13.64 18.51 -17.27
C THR A 2 -12.64 18.75 -18.41
N PRO A 3 -13.05 18.80 -19.70
CA PRO A 3 -12.13 19.14 -20.78
C PRO A 3 -11.62 20.58 -20.59
N ILE A 4 -10.30 20.74 -20.50
CA ILE A 4 -9.59 22.00 -20.33
C ILE A 4 -9.90 23.00 -21.48
N SER A 5 -10.39 22.50 -22.63
CA SER A 5 -10.64 23.26 -23.86
C SER A 5 -11.70 24.36 -23.75
N ILE A 6 -12.72 24.22 -22.89
CA ILE A 6 -13.87 25.14 -22.89
C ILE A 6 -13.55 26.45 -22.13
N ALA A 7 -12.72 26.40 -21.09
CA ALA A 7 -12.40 27.59 -20.28
C ALA A 7 -11.26 28.44 -20.85
N LEU A 8 -10.33 27.88 -21.65
CA LEU A 8 -9.16 28.59 -22.19
C LEU A 8 -9.38 29.20 -23.59
N SER A 9 -10.52 28.91 -24.24
CA SER A 9 -10.78 29.30 -25.64
C SER A 9 -11.01 30.79 -25.86
N ALA A 10 -11.37 31.55 -24.80
CA ALA A 10 -11.74 32.96 -24.93
C ALA A 10 -10.56 33.95 -24.85
N GLN A 11 -9.37 33.55 -24.36
CA GLN A 11 -8.29 34.51 -24.03
C GLN A 11 -6.88 34.13 -24.50
N THR A 12 -6.70 33.07 -25.30
CA THR A 12 -5.36 32.59 -25.72
C THR A 12 -5.12 32.70 -27.23
N THR A 13 -3.85 32.88 -27.63
CA THR A 13 -3.39 33.01 -29.02
C THR A 13 -3.50 31.68 -29.81
N PRO A 14 -3.52 31.71 -31.16
CA PRO A 14 -3.60 30.49 -31.97
C PRO A 14 -2.46 29.48 -31.76
N GLN A 15 -1.26 29.94 -31.36
CA GLN A 15 -0.09 29.08 -31.13
C GLN A 15 -0.22 28.29 -29.82
N PHE A 16 -0.64 28.94 -28.74
CA PHE A 16 -0.95 28.26 -27.48
C PHE A 16 -2.16 27.31 -27.62
N ARG A 17 -3.18 27.68 -28.41
CA ARG A 17 -4.29 26.77 -28.77
C ARG A 17 -3.81 25.53 -29.53
N ARG A 18 -2.82 25.66 -30.41
CA ARG A 18 -2.21 24.50 -31.10
C ARG A 18 -1.42 23.62 -30.14
N ALA A 19 -0.68 24.19 -29.20
CA ALA A 19 0.03 23.42 -28.18
C ALA A 19 -0.95 22.69 -27.24
N ILE A 20 -2.03 23.35 -26.79
CA ILE A 20 -3.09 22.70 -25.99
C ILE A 20 -3.81 21.63 -26.81
N ALA A 21 -4.15 21.89 -28.07
CA ALA A 21 -4.76 20.88 -28.93
C ALA A 21 -3.82 19.67 -29.15
N GLN A 22 -2.51 19.89 -29.25
CA GLN A 22 -1.52 18.82 -29.28
C GLN A 22 -1.48 18.06 -27.95
N ILE A 23 -1.52 18.74 -26.79
CA ILE A 23 -1.59 18.11 -25.47
C ILE A 23 -2.86 17.27 -25.31
N ASP A 24 -4.01 17.78 -25.73
CA ASP A 24 -5.29 17.05 -25.71
C ASP A 24 -5.25 15.85 -26.67
N THR A 25 -4.59 15.99 -27.82
CA THR A 25 -4.33 14.88 -28.75
C THR A 25 -3.43 13.82 -28.11
N PHE A 26 -2.35 14.22 -27.42
CA PHE A 26 -1.47 13.29 -26.71
C PHE A 26 -2.16 12.61 -25.52
N LYS A 27 -3.03 13.32 -24.77
CA LYS A 27 -3.85 12.74 -23.69
C LYS A 27 -4.86 11.74 -24.24
N ALA A 28 -5.53 12.08 -25.33
CA ALA A 28 -6.44 11.17 -26.02
C ALA A 28 -5.70 9.93 -26.54
N GLN A 29 -4.50 10.10 -27.10
CA GLN A 29 -3.63 8.99 -27.52
C GLN A 29 -3.17 8.12 -26.34
N GLY A 30 -2.79 8.72 -25.21
CA GLY A 30 -2.41 7.98 -23.99
C GLY A 30 -3.56 7.18 -23.39
N ALA A 31 -4.75 7.78 -23.30
CA ALA A 31 -5.96 7.09 -22.85
C ALA A 31 -6.37 5.95 -23.81
N LEU A 32 -6.20 6.17 -25.11
CA LEU A 32 -6.42 5.15 -26.14
C LEU A 32 -5.43 3.98 -26.00
N ILE A 33 -4.14 4.25 -25.78
CA ILE A 33 -3.11 3.24 -25.57
C ILE A 33 -3.38 2.43 -24.29
N ALA A 34 -3.79 3.09 -23.21
CA ALA A 34 -4.20 2.42 -21.97
C ALA A 34 -5.40 1.49 -22.19
N GLY A 35 -6.44 1.96 -22.90
CA GLY A 35 -7.60 1.14 -23.24
C GLY A 35 -7.30 -0.02 -24.18
N ILE A 36 -6.38 0.14 -25.15
CA ILE A 36 -5.89 -0.96 -25.99
C ILE A 36 -5.18 -2.02 -25.13
N ARG A 37 -4.31 -1.59 -24.22
CA ARG A 37 -3.56 -2.50 -23.34
C ARG A 37 -4.52 -3.30 -22.45
N GLU A 38 -5.48 -2.63 -21.82
CA GLU A 38 -6.50 -3.26 -20.97
C GLU A 38 -7.37 -4.25 -21.77
N GLY A 39 -7.82 -3.88 -22.97
CA GLY A 39 -8.57 -4.78 -23.85
C GLY A 39 -7.77 -5.99 -24.37
N THR A 40 -6.44 -5.83 -24.52
CA THR A 40 -5.53 -6.92 -24.93
C THR A 40 -5.26 -7.88 -23.77
N GLU A 41 -5.08 -7.35 -22.55
CA GLU A 41 -4.94 -8.16 -21.33
C GLU A 41 -6.23 -8.92 -21.00
N GLN A 42 -7.40 -8.39 -21.37
CA GLN A 42 -8.72 -9.03 -21.22
C GLN A 42 -9.13 -9.94 -22.40
N GLY A 43 -8.32 -10.03 -23.47
CA GLY A 43 -8.59 -10.89 -24.62
C GLY A 43 -9.84 -10.50 -25.43
N ASN A 44 -10.26 -9.23 -25.45
CA ASN A 44 -11.46 -8.77 -26.16
C ASN A 44 -11.11 -8.15 -27.53
N PRO A 45 -11.30 -8.87 -28.67
CA PRO A 45 -10.91 -8.39 -30.00
C PRO A 45 -11.78 -7.24 -30.53
N THR A 46 -12.94 -6.99 -29.93
CA THR A 46 -13.90 -5.95 -30.36
C THR A 46 -13.36 -4.54 -30.08
N THR A 47 -12.69 -4.36 -28.94
CA THR A 47 -12.07 -3.10 -28.51
C THR A 47 -10.94 -2.67 -29.46
N ILE A 48 -10.19 -3.63 -30.00
CA ILE A 48 -9.08 -3.36 -30.95
C ILE A 48 -9.62 -2.84 -32.30
N ILE A 49 -10.76 -3.38 -32.77
CA ILE A 49 -11.36 -3.02 -34.06
C ILE A 49 -12.04 -1.64 -34.00
N GLU A 50 -12.67 -1.29 -32.89
CA GLU A 50 -13.29 0.03 -32.71
C GLU A 50 -12.24 1.14 -32.61
N VAL A 51 -11.11 0.87 -31.96
CA VAL A 51 -9.98 1.81 -31.86
C VAL A 51 -9.30 2.04 -33.21
N ALA A 52 -9.18 1.02 -34.05
CA ALA A 52 -8.61 1.15 -35.41
C ALA A 52 -9.46 1.98 -36.38
N ARG A 53 -10.71 2.29 -36.03
CA ARG A 53 -11.63 3.14 -36.84
C ARG A 53 -11.62 4.61 -36.43
N SER A 54 -10.83 5.00 -35.43
CA SER A 54 -10.72 6.38 -34.96
C SER A 54 -9.99 7.26 -35.99
N PRO A 55 -10.46 8.49 -36.30
CA PRO A 55 -9.92 9.35 -37.36
C PRO A 55 -8.60 10.09 -36.98
N ILE A 56 -7.87 9.64 -35.95
CA ILE A 56 -6.62 10.27 -35.51
C ILE A 56 -5.49 9.76 -36.42
N GLU A 57 -4.78 10.66 -37.11
CA GLU A 57 -3.58 10.30 -37.89
C GLU A 57 -2.47 9.78 -36.97
N ILE A 58 -2.20 8.46 -37.02
CA ILE A 58 -1.20 7.76 -36.21
C ILE A 58 -0.16 7.15 -37.15
N ASN A 59 0.79 7.95 -37.65
CA ASN A 59 1.76 7.47 -38.65
C ASN A 59 3.11 6.99 -38.06
N GLY A 60 3.28 6.89 -36.73
CA GLY A 60 4.56 6.43 -36.14
C GLY A 60 4.46 5.44 -34.97
N VAL A 61 3.38 5.48 -34.17
CA VAL A 61 3.20 4.59 -33.01
C VAL A 61 2.61 3.23 -33.40
N LEU A 62 1.87 3.18 -34.52
CA LEU A 62 1.33 1.94 -35.06
C LEU A 62 2.42 0.98 -35.55
N GLU A 63 3.58 1.45 -36.04
CA GLU A 63 4.64 0.55 -36.53
C GLU A 63 5.22 -0.34 -35.41
N ILE A 64 5.48 0.22 -34.22
CA ILE A 64 6.11 -0.50 -33.10
C ILE A 64 5.13 -1.50 -32.46
N TYR A 65 3.85 -1.13 -32.35
CA TYR A 65 2.82 -2.01 -31.80
C TYR A 65 2.26 -2.99 -32.84
N ALA A 66 2.28 -2.65 -34.13
CA ALA A 66 1.96 -3.59 -35.21
C ALA A 66 2.99 -4.71 -35.29
N ASP A 67 4.29 -4.43 -35.11
CA ASP A 67 5.31 -5.49 -35.08
C ASP A 67 5.13 -6.45 -33.90
N LYS A 68 4.78 -5.92 -32.72
CA LYS A 68 4.47 -6.73 -31.52
C LYS A 68 3.17 -7.51 -31.67
N ALA A 69 2.11 -6.89 -32.19
CA ALA A 69 0.84 -7.54 -32.47
C ALA A 69 0.96 -8.57 -33.61
N LEU A 70 1.82 -8.35 -34.62
CA LEU A 70 2.14 -9.34 -35.66
C LEU A 70 2.92 -10.52 -35.08
N ALA A 71 3.83 -10.29 -34.14
CA ALA A 71 4.57 -11.37 -33.47
C ALA A 71 3.63 -12.26 -32.64
N THR A 72 2.70 -11.66 -31.88
CA THR A 72 1.68 -12.37 -31.12
C THR A 72 0.66 -13.06 -32.03
N ALA A 73 0.17 -12.38 -33.07
CA ALA A 73 -0.77 -12.94 -34.04
C ALA A 73 -0.14 -14.08 -34.86
N ARG A 74 1.14 -14.00 -35.24
CA ARG A 74 1.85 -15.12 -35.90
C ARG A 74 1.99 -16.32 -34.97
N HIS A 75 2.19 -16.09 -33.67
CA HIS A 75 2.30 -17.15 -32.67
C HIS A 75 0.95 -17.86 -32.44
N ASP A 76 -0.18 -17.13 -32.47
CA ASP A 76 -1.53 -17.70 -32.31
C ASP A 76 -2.11 -18.29 -33.60
N THR A 77 -1.76 -17.73 -34.77
CA THR A 77 -2.18 -18.25 -36.10
C THR A 77 -1.56 -19.63 -36.39
N LEU A 78 -0.40 -19.94 -35.79
CA LEU A 78 0.21 -21.28 -35.85
C LEU A 78 -0.51 -22.31 -34.99
N ARG A 79 -1.39 -21.90 -34.06
CA ARG A 79 -2.14 -22.80 -33.17
C ARG A 79 -3.62 -22.96 -33.52
N GLN A 80 -4.27 -21.96 -34.12
CA GLN A 80 -5.72 -21.99 -34.36
C GLN A 80 -6.08 -21.35 -35.70
N GLY A 81 -6.23 -22.19 -36.74
CA GLY A 81 -6.63 -21.73 -38.07
C GLY A 81 -8.06 -21.19 -38.10
N GLY A 82 -8.24 -19.85 -38.10
CA GLY A 82 -9.55 -19.19 -38.13
C GLY A 82 -9.59 -17.96 -39.05
N LYS A 83 -10.79 -17.65 -39.58
CA LYS A 83 -11.07 -16.59 -40.59
C LYS A 83 -10.56 -15.18 -40.23
N ASN A 84 -10.40 -14.86 -38.95
CA ASN A 84 -9.93 -13.53 -38.50
C ASN A 84 -8.44 -13.27 -38.80
N ALA A 85 -7.61 -14.31 -38.91
CA ALA A 85 -6.19 -14.19 -39.23
C ALA A 85 -5.94 -13.67 -40.67
N ARG A 86 -6.88 -13.92 -41.58
CA ARG A 86 -6.78 -13.52 -42.99
C ARG A 86 -6.96 -12.00 -43.20
N ILE A 87 -7.76 -11.36 -42.34
CA ILE A 87 -7.98 -9.91 -42.36
C ILE A 87 -6.73 -9.17 -41.85
N LEU A 88 -6.08 -9.69 -40.80
CA LEU A 88 -4.84 -9.12 -40.25
C LEU A 88 -3.64 -9.25 -41.20
N LEU A 89 -3.52 -10.38 -41.93
CA LEU A 89 -2.48 -10.54 -42.95
C LEU A 89 -2.65 -9.59 -44.15
N THR A 90 -3.89 -9.31 -44.55
CA THR A 90 -4.18 -8.39 -45.67
C THR A 90 -3.86 -6.93 -45.32
N LEU A 91 -3.94 -6.56 -44.03
CA LEU A 91 -3.53 -5.25 -43.52
C LEU A 91 -1.99 -5.13 -43.43
N ALA A 92 -1.29 -6.20 -43.10
CA ALA A 92 0.17 -6.23 -43.04
C ALA A 92 0.83 -6.06 -44.43
N ASP A 93 0.27 -6.67 -45.48
CA ASP A 93 0.81 -6.55 -46.84
C ASP A 93 0.71 -5.13 -47.42
N LYS A 94 -0.23 -4.30 -46.93
CA LYS A 94 -0.35 -2.89 -47.36
C LYS A 94 0.68 -1.94 -46.73
N VAL A 95 1.32 -2.35 -45.63
CA VAL A 95 2.33 -1.53 -44.93
C VAL A 95 3.73 -1.75 -45.51
N VAL A 96 3.99 -2.86 -46.20
CA VAL A 96 5.32 -3.27 -46.66
C VAL A 96 5.74 -2.63 -48.00
N ASP A 97 4.84 -1.98 -48.74
CA ASP A 97 5.07 -1.55 -50.13
C ASP A 97 5.84 -0.21 -50.31
N HIS A 98 6.58 0.24 -49.29
CA HIS A 98 7.43 1.44 -49.35
C HIS A 98 8.88 1.17 -48.95
N ARG A 99 9.59 0.27 -49.67
CA ARG A 99 11.06 0.17 -49.59
C ARG A 99 11.72 -0.30 -50.90
N ILE A 100 12.48 0.59 -51.55
CA ILE A 100 13.58 0.27 -52.51
C ILE A 100 14.63 1.40 -52.27
N THR A 101 15.91 1.20 -51.93
CA THR A 101 17.00 0.47 -52.60
C THR A 101 18.22 0.38 -51.65
N PRO A 102 19.10 -0.64 -51.71
CA PRO A 102 20.31 -0.71 -50.86
C PRO A 102 21.59 -0.27 -51.59
N PRO A 103 22.63 0.23 -50.91
CA PRO A 103 23.99 0.25 -51.46
C PRO A 103 24.85 -0.94 -50.99
N LYS A 104 25.79 -1.29 -51.87
CA LYS A 104 26.72 -2.44 -51.86
C LYS A 104 27.78 -2.41 -50.73
N PRO A 105 28.41 -3.56 -50.41
CA PRO A 105 29.39 -3.70 -49.36
C PRO A 105 30.84 -3.53 -49.84
N MET A 106 31.67 -2.85 -49.05
CA MET A 106 33.13 -2.99 -48.94
C MET A 106 33.43 -2.64 -47.48
N GLY A 107 34.27 -3.29 -46.69
CA GLY A 107 35.38 -4.21 -46.86
C GLY A 107 36.24 -3.94 -45.60
N ARG A 108 36.54 -4.97 -44.79
CA ARG A 108 37.38 -4.81 -43.58
C ARG A 108 38.80 -4.37 -43.95
N PRO A 109 39.53 -3.70 -43.05
CA PRO A 109 40.59 -4.43 -42.37
C PRO A 109 40.80 -4.11 -40.86
N THR A 110 41.68 -4.92 -40.32
CA THR A 110 42.09 -5.30 -38.95
C THR A 110 42.88 -4.29 -38.11
N LEU A 111 42.93 -4.57 -36.80
CA LEU A 111 43.91 -4.10 -35.81
C LEU A 111 45.36 -4.18 -36.32
N PHE A 112 46.10 -3.06 -36.27
CA PHE A 112 47.46 -2.87 -35.71
C PHE A 112 47.98 -1.47 -36.12
N SER A 113 48.79 -0.83 -35.25
CA SER A 113 49.47 0.50 -35.41
C SER A 113 48.55 1.70 -35.10
N ILE A 114 48.80 2.56 -34.11
CA ILE A 114 49.98 3.42 -33.92
C ILE A 114 50.22 3.67 -32.42
N LEU A 115 51.32 3.12 -31.91
CA LEU A 115 52.14 3.74 -30.86
C LEU A 115 53.09 4.73 -31.55
N SER A 116 53.52 5.76 -30.82
CA SER A 116 54.44 6.85 -31.21
C SER A 116 53.77 8.13 -31.71
N ILE A 117 53.46 9.04 -30.77
CA ILE A 117 54.02 10.40 -30.67
C ILE A 117 53.78 10.83 -29.21
N MET A 118 54.73 10.48 -28.33
CA MET A 118 54.90 11.12 -27.03
C MET A 118 56.08 12.07 -27.17
N GLY A 119 55.78 13.36 -27.23
CA GLY A 119 56.78 14.43 -27.33
C GLY A 119 56.41 15.56 -26.40
N ARG A 120 56.90 15.43 -25.15
CA ARG A 120 57.16 16.49 -24.16
C ARG A 120 56.73 17.91 -24.55
N HIS A 121 55.63 18.39 -24.00
CA HIS A 121 55.41 19.76 -23.56
C HIS A 121 54.08 19.75 -22.82
N ASP A 122 54.12 19.68 -21.48
CA ASP A 122 53.06 20.15 -20.56
C ASP A 122 53.45 19.80 -19.12
N ALA A 123 54.63 20.27 -18.70
CA ALA A 123 55.14 20.13 -17.33
C ALA A 123 55.19 21.48 -16.59
N LEU A 124 54.48 22.51 -17.07
CA LEU A 124 54.49 23.85 -16.46
C LEU A 124 53.13 24.56 -16.62
N GLN A 125 52.02 23.95 -16.19
CA GLN A 125 50.75 24.61 -15.85
C GLN A 125 49.94 23.74 -14.86
N LEU A 126 50.58 23.29 -13.78
CA LEU A 126 49.98 22.41 -12.79
C LEU A 126 50.13 23.00 -11.38
N GLU A 127 49.89 24.30 -11.25
CA GLU A 127 49.71 25.01 -9.99
C GLU A 127 48.64 26.07 -10.25
N GLU A 128 47.60 26.10 -9.40
CA GLU A 128 46.31 26.83 -9.53
C GLU A 128 45.15 26.09 -10.23
N ARG A 129 45.04 24.77 -10.09
CA ARG A 129 43.70 24.17 -9.93
C ARG A 129 43.34 24.28 -8.46
N THR A 130 42.49 25.23 -8.13
CA THR A 130 41.71 25.19 -6.89
C THR A 130 41.10 23.79 -6.81
N GLU A 131 41.55 22.95 -5.87
CA GLU A 131 40.86 21.71 -5.54
C GLU A 131 39.46 22.10 -5.06
N GLN A 132 38.51 22.18 -6.00
CA GLN A 132 37.11 22.08 -5.67
C GLN A 132 36.96 20.70 -5.04
N LEU A 133 36.85 20.67 -3.70
CA LEU A 133 36.41 19.49 -2.97
C LEU A 133 35.21 18.90 -3.72
N PRO A 134 35.21 17.59 -4.02
CA PRO A 134 34.10 16.98 -4.74
C PRO A 134 32.79 17.29 -4.00
N MET A 135 31.79 17.80 -4.73
CA MET A 135 30.47 18.08 -4.17
C MET A 135 29.96 16.83 -3.45
N SER A 136 29.48 17.00 -2.22
CA SER A 136 29.12 15.89 -1.34
C SER A 136 27.65 15.53 -1.53
N THR A 137 27.34 14.36 -2.08
CA THR A 137 25.94 13.96 -2.31
C THR A 137 25.19 13.72 -0.98
N THR A 138 24.01 14.32 -0.81
CA THR A 138 23.11 14.08 0.32
C THR A 138 22.00 13.10 -0.07
N LEU A 139 21.90 11.98 0.64
CA LEU A 139 20.76 11.07 0.52
C LEU A 139 19.64 11.52 1.45
N ARG A 140 18.50 11.95 0.89
CA ARG A 140 17.28 12.23 1.65
C ARG A 140 16.34 11.03 1.61
N LEU A 141 15.97 10.58 2.80
CA LEU A 141 15.14 9.42 3.06
C LEU A 141 13.72 9.85 3.42
N GLY A 142 12.74 9.27 2.72
CA GLY A 142 11.34 9.28 3.11
C GLY A 142 10.88 7.88 3.49
N PHE A 143 10.12 7.76 4.57
CA PHE A 143 9.60 6.47 5.04
C PHE A 143 8.10 6.38 4.83
N ALA A 144 7.66 5.29 4.21
CA ALA A 144 6.27 4.88 4.15
C ALA A 144 6.10 3.57 4.92
N MET A 145 5.09 3.45 5.77
CA MET A 145 4.85 2.22 6.53
C MET A 145 3.36 1.96 6.67
N GLY A 146 2.93 0.79 6.21
CA GLY A 146 1.58 0.29 6.40
C GLY A 146 1.36 -0.39 7.75
N GLY A 147 0.14 -0.87 7.96
CA GLY A 147 -0.23 -1.68 9.12
C GLY A 147 0.17 -3.13 8.98
N GLY A 148 1.11 -3.57 9.80
CA GLY A 148 1.23 -4.96 10.19
C GLY A 148 0.98 -5.09 11.69
N VAL A 149 -0.23 -5.49 12.10
CA VAL A 149 -0.78 -5.42 13.47
C VAL A 149 0.28 -5.64 14.56
N SER A 150 0.90 -6.82 14.61
CA SER A 150 2.02 -7.14 15.52
C SER A 150 3.39 -7.24 14.84
N LEU A 151 3.50 -6.96 13.53
CA LEU A 151 4.75 -7.09 12.76
C LEU A 151 5.63 -5.83 12.84
N GLY A 152 5.44 -5.03 13.89
CA GLY A 152 6.19 -3.81 14.11
C GLY A 152 7.67 -4.07 14.37
N THR A 153 8.03 -5.23 14.92
CA THR A 153 9.43 -5.66 15.08
C THR A 153 10.13 -5.77 13.73
N PHE A 154 9.53 -6.47 12.75
CA PHE A 154 10.06 -6.54 11.38
C PHE A 154 10.19 -5.14 10.77
N CYS A 155 9.10 -4.37 10.80
CA CYS A 155 9.03 -3.10 10.08
C CYS A 155 9.95 -2.02 10.67
N GLY A 156 9.92 -1.80 11.98
CA GLY A 156 10.78 -0.83 12.66
C GLY A 156 12.25 -1.18 12.50
N THR A 157 12.58 -2.47 12.49
CA THR A 157 13.95 -2.95 12.26
C THR A 157 14.39 -2.72 10.83
N ALA A 158 13.57 -3.03 9.83
CA ALA A 158 13.90 -2.82 8.42
C ALA A 158 14.20 -1.34 8.11
N LEU A 159 13.37 -0.42 8.61
CA LEU A 159 13.56 1.03 8.41
C LEU A 159 14.84 1.56 9.06
N THR A 160 15.06 1.22 10.33
CA THR A 160 16.27 1.65 11.05
C THR A 160 17.53 0.99 10.49
N GLN A 161 17.44 -0.26 10.03
CA GLN A 161 18.52 -0.94 9.34
C GLN A 161 18.85 -0.25 8.01
N ALA A 162 17.85 0.21 7.26
CA ALA A 162 18.07 0.92 6.00
C ALA A 162 18.92 2.19 6.20
N ILE A 163 18.69 2.94 7.29
CA ILE A 163 19.52 4.11 7.63
C ILE A 163 20.98 3.68 7.91
N LYS A 164 21.17 2.65 8.74
CA LYS A 164 22.52 2.15 9.07
C LYS A 164 23.28 1.71 7.82
N LEU A 165 22.63 0.93 6.95
CA LEU A 165 23.21 0.45 5.70
C LEU A 165 23.56 1.60 4.76
N ALA A 166 22.70 2.62 4.64
CA ALA A 166 22.98 3.80 3.82
C ALA A 166 24.20 4.59 4.33
N LEU A 167 24.37 4.71 5.65
CA LEU A 167 25.53 5.38 6.26
C LEU A 167 26.85 4.64 6.01
N VAL A 168 26.82 3.31 6.06
CA VAL A 168 28.04 2.47 5.96
C VAL A 168 28.38 2.14 4.50
N PHE A 169 27.38 1.71 3.72
CA PHE A 169 27.57 1.13 2.39
C PHE A 169 26.86 1.88 1.26
N GLY A 170 26.09 2.93 1.58
CA GLY A 170 25.37 3.72 0.58
C GLY A 170 26.33 4.34 -0.44
N ARG A 171 25.91 4.35 -1.70
CA ARG A 171 26.63 4.98 -2.82
C ARG A 171 25.70 5.86 -3.63
N ASP A 172 26.19 7.02 -4.04
CA ASP A 172 25.53 7.87 -5.03
C ASP A 172 25.66 7.30 -6.45
N ARG A 173 25.04 7.96 -7.43
CA ARG A 173 25.10 7.57 -8.84
C ARG A 173 26.49 7.58 -9.44
N GLN A 174 27.41 8.33 -8.86
CA GLN A 174 28.81 8.41 -9.24
C GLN A 174 29.64 7.29 -8.57
N GLY A 175 28.99 6.45 -7.75
CA GLY A 175 29.63 5.35 -7.02
C GLY A 175 30.43 5.82 -5.80
N GLN A 176 30.29 7.07 -5.37
CA GLN A 176 30.93 7.61 -4.18
C GLN A 176 30.04 7.39 -2.96
N PRO A 177 30.61 7.23 -1.75
CA PRO A 177 29.82 7.25 -0.54
C PRO A 177 29.05 8.57 -0.44
N PHE A 178 27.77 8.52 -0.06
CA PHE A 178 27.04 9.75 0.28
C PHE A 178 27.85 10.56 1.28
N GLY A 179 27.82 11.88 1.24
CA GLY A 179 28.44 12.72 2.26
C GLY A 179 27.55 12.91 3.49
N ARG A 180 26.22 12.90 3.28
CA ARG A 180 25.21 13.05 4.33
C ARG A 180 24.01 12.14 4.07
N VAL A 181 23.39 11.65 5.14
CA VAL A 181 22.11 10.94 5.09
C VAL A 181 21.14 11.70 5.99
N GLU A 182 19.97 12.04 5.45
CA GLU A 182 18.93 12.77 6.16
C GLU A 182 17.57 12.08 6.03
N VAL A 183 16.74 12.22 7.06
CA VAL A 183 15.35 11.78 7.07
C VAL A 183 14.46 13.01 7.23
N ASP A 184 13.54 13.22 6.29
CA ASP A 184 12.68 14.41 6.25
C ASP A 184 11.21 14.09 6.00
N VAL A 185 10.86 12.85 5.66
CA VAL A 185 9.49 12.43 5.38
C VAL A 185 9.14 11.13 6.11
N PHE A 186 7.97 11.14 6.73
CA PHE A 186 7.35 10.00 7.38
C PHE A 186 5.87 9.93 6.97
N SER A 187 5.40 8.79 6.48
CA SER A 187 3.99 8.56 6.15
C SER A 187 3.55 7.20 6.67
N GLY A 188 2.60 7.20 7.60
CA GLY A 188 2.18 5.99 8.31
C GLY A 188 0.69 5.73 8.23
N ALA A 189 0.34 4.46 8.17
CA ALA A 189 -1.01 3.94 8.34
C ALA A 189 -1.02 2.86 9.43
N SER A 190 -2.14 2.73 10.15
CA SER A 190 -2.29 1.71 11.20
C SER A 190 -1.15 1.75 12.23
N ALA A 191 -0.68 0.59 12.70
CA ALA A 191 0.52 0.42 13.52
C ALA A 191 1.77 1.12 12.96
N GLY A 192 1.87 1.26 11.62
CA GLY A 192 2.94 1.97 10.93
C GLY A 192 3.09 3.43 11.36
N ALA A 193 1.98 4.13 11.59
CA ALA A 193 2.02 5.50 12.08
C ALA A 193 2.72 5.59 13.45
N LEU A 194 2.38 4.69 14.38
CA LEU A 194 2.96 4.69 15.72
C LEU A 194 4.45 4.37 15.71
N SER A 195 4.87 3.36 14.92
CA SER A 195 6.29 3.02 14.73
C SER A 195 7.09 4.20 14.19
N LEU A 196 6.59 4.85 13.13
CA LEU A 196 7.25 6.03 12.55
C LEU A 196 7.29 7.21 13.54
N CYS A 197 6.26 7.39 14.36
CA CYS A 197 6.24 8.41 15.41
C CYS A 197 7.31 8.16 16.48
N ALA A 198 7.45 6.90 16.94
CA ALA A 198 8.48 6.52 17.89
C ALA A 198 9.90 6.69 17.30
N MET A 199 10.09 6.34 16.03
CA MET A 199 11.37 6.56 15.32
C MET A 199 11.69 8.06 15.22
N LEU A 200 10.73 8.87 14.75
CA LEU A 200 10.86 10.32 14.67
C LEU A 200 11.27 10.92 16.01
N ARG A 201 10.61 10.52 17.10
CA ARG A 201 10.96 10.96 18.45
C ARG A 201 12.38 10.55 18.84
N SER A 202 12.79 9.31 18.56
CA SER A 202 14.12 8.82 18.92
C SER A 202 15.23 9.53 18.17
N LEU A 203 15.00 9.93 16.91
CA LEU A 203 15.97 10.66 16.10
C LEU A 203 16.01 12.17 16.46
N ALA A 204 14.90 12.72 16.97
CA ALA A 204 14.84 14.11 17.42
C ALA A 204 15.69 14.39 18.66
N GLU A 205 15.72 13.45 19.61
CA GLU A 205 16.59 13.49 20.80
C GLU A 205 16.98 12.07 21.19
N CYS A 206 18.23 11.72 20.90
CA CYS A 206 18.80 10.41 21.20
C CYS A 206 18.98 10.23 22.71
N ASP A 207 18.65 9.05 23.23
CA ASP A 207 18.88 8.70 24.63
C ASP A 207 20.39 8.48 24.89
N PRO A 208 21.06 9.38 25.63
CA PRO A 208 22.50 9.29 25.85
C PRO A 208 22.88 8.06 26.68
N THR A 209 21.95 7.49 27.46
CA THR A 209 22.21 6.30 28.28
C THR A 209 22.41 5.05 27.44
N LEU A 210 21.89 5.04 26.20
CA LEU A 210 22.01 3.92 25.27
C LEU A 210 23.23 4.03 24.34
N ALA A 211 23.92 5.17 24.31
CA ALA A 211 24.99 5.44 23.35
C ALA A 211 26.16 4.45 23.43
N ALA A 212 26.58 4.06 24.64
CA ALA A 212 27.68 3.09 24.81
C ALA A 212 27.29 1.70 24.28
N ARG A 213 26.09 1.23 24.60
CA ARG A 213 25.54 -0.04 24.09
C ARG A 213 25.38 -0.01 22.57
N ALA A 214 24.90 1.11 22.03
CA ALA A 214 24.72 1.29 20.60
C ALA A 214 26.05 1.28 19.84
N ARG A 215 27.10 1.95 20.35
CA ARG A 215 28.46 1.88 19.78
C ARG A 215 28.99 0.45 19.74
N LEU A 216 28.83 -0.30 20.83
CA LEU A 216 29.26 -1.70 20.87
C LEU A 216 28.51 -2.54 19.83
N ALA A 217 27.19 -2.41 19.74
CA ALA A 217 26.38 -3.15 18.77
C ALA A 217 26.75 -2.84 17.32
N VAL A 218 26.96 -1.55 17.01
CA VAL A 218 27.44 -1.08 15.70
C VAL A 218 28.80 -1.67 15.38
N GLN A 219 29.74 -1.67 16.33
CA GLN A 219 31.07 -2.26 16.14
C GLN A 219 31.00 -3.77 15.91
N THR A 220 30.13 -4.47 16.64
CA THR A 220 29.90 -5.92 16.47
C THR A 220 29.28 -6.22 15.10
N GLU A 221 28.37 -5.38 14.62
CA GLU A 221 27.68 -5.60 13.36
C GLU A 221 28.56 -5.31 12.13
N PHE A 222 29.25 -4.18 12.11
CA PHE A 222 29.93 -3.70 10.90
C PHE A 222 31.46 -3.93 10.92
N GLY A 223 32.06 -4.18 12.10
CA GLY A 223 33.48 -4.54 12.21
C GLY A 223 34.41 -3.56 11.49
N THR A 224 35.23 -4.08 10.59
CA THR A 224 36.22 -3.31 9.80
C THR A 224 35.58 -2.37 8.77
N ALA A 225 34.29 -2.50 8.46
CA ALA A 225 33.59 -1.55 7.58
C ALA A 225 33.48 -0.15 8.21
N LEU A 226 33.78 -0.02 9.51
CA LEU A 226 33.83 1.24 10.24
C LEU A 226 35.21 1.91 10.22
N ASP A 227 36.23 1.23 9.68
CA ASP A 227 37.61 1.74 9.67
C ASP A 227 37.69 3.03 8.84
N GLY A 228 38.22 4.11 9.44
CA GLY A 228 38.30 5.42 8.79
C GLY A 228 36.97 6.18 8.71
N MET A 229 35.89 5.69 9.33
CA MET A 229 34.62 6.39 9.38
C MET A 229 34.73 7.73 10.13
N PRO A 230 34.26 8.85 9.55
CA PRO A 230 34.28 10.14 10.24
C PRO A 230 33.50 10.10 11.57
N PRO A 231 33.98 10.79 12.64
CA PRO A 231 33.30 10.77 13.93
C PRO A 231 31.83 11.19 13.88
N LYS A 232 31.49 12.19 13.05
CA LYS A 232 30.11 12.63 12.85
C LYS A 232 29.22 11.51 12.32
N ARG A 233 29.69 10.76 11.32
CA ARG A 233 28.97 9.63 10.72
C ARG A 233 28.83 8.47 11.71
N MET A 234 29.83 8.23 12.55
CA MET A 234 29.73 7.25 13.64
C MET A 234 28.61 7.63 14.63
N GLU A 235 28.51 8.91 15.02
CA GLU A 235 27.42 9.37 15.89
C GLU A 235 26.04 9.25 15.23
N ASP A 236 25.94 9.50 13.92
CA ASP A 236 24.70 9.27 13.16
C ASP A 236 24.32 7.77 13.13
N LEU A 237 25.32 6.89 12.99
CA LEU A 237 25.12 5.43 13.01
C LEU A 237 24.68 4.94 14.40
N VAL A 238 25.24 5.51 15.46
CA VAL A 238 24.82 5.28 16.85
C VAL A 238 23.38 5.73 17.07
N ALA A 239 22.98 6.90 16.56
CA ALA A 239 21.60 7.39 16.64
C ALA A 239 20.61 6.44 15.95
N ALA A 240 20.94 5.94 14.75
CA ALA A 240 20.13 4.93 14.05
C ALA A 240 20.00 3.62 14.86
N GLN A 241 21.07 3.18 15.52
CA GLN A 241 21.04 1.98 16.38
C GLN A 241 20.20 2.18 17.64
N ILE A 242 20.24 3.37 18.26
CA ILE A 242 19.37 3.71 19.40
C ILE A 242 17.90 3.66 18.97
N ALA A 243 17.57 4.23 17.81
CA ALA A 243 16.21 4.15 17.27
C ALA A 243 15.78 2.69 17.03
N GLN A 244 16.67 1.83 16.53
CA GLN A 244 16.39 0.40 16.36
C GLN A 244 16.12 -0.30 17.71
N PHE A 245 16.93 -0.04 18.74
CA PHE A 245 16.68 -0.59 20.08
C PHE A 245 15.33 -0.14 20.65
N LYS A 246 14.92 1.11 20.37
CA LYS A 246 13.60 1.60 20.79
C LYS A 246 12.47 0.93 20.04
N GLN A 247 12.60 0.69 18.74
CA GLN A 247 11.60 -0.08 17.99
C GLN A 247 11.48 -1.51 18.53
N GLU A 248 12.61 -2.17 18.77
CA GLU A 248 12.67 -3.51 19.35
C GLU A 248 12.00 -3.53 20.74
N GLU A 249 12.40 -2.64 21.67
CA GLU A 249 11.81 -2.54 23.01
C GLU A 249 10.28 -2.34 22.96
N LEU A 250 9.81 -1.47 22.08
CA LEU A 250 8.38 -1.19 21.94
C LEU A 250 7.59 -2.42 21.46
N TRP A 251 8.05 -3.04 20.38
CA TRP A 251 7.26 -4.07 19.69
C TRP A 251 7.43 -5.46 20.25
N SER A 252 8.62 -5.84 20.74
CA SER A 252 8.83 -7.18 21.29
C SER A 252 8.58 -7.29 22.79
N LYS A 253 8.65 -6.16 23.54
CA LYS A 253 8.62 -6.21 25.02
C LYS A 253 7.46 -5.47 25.65
N GLU A 254 7.09 -4.29 25.15
CA GLU A 254 6.06 -3.47 25.80
C GLU A 254 4.66 -3.69 25.22
N ILE A 255 4.54 -3.82 23.89
CA ILE A 255 3.27 -4.12 23.21
C ILE A 255 3.13 -5.64 23.08
N ASN A 256 2.59 -6.27 24.12
CA ASN A 256 2.35 -7.71 24.16
C ASN A 256 0.92 -8.00 24.64
N LEU A 257 0.47 -9.23 24.47
CA LEU A 257 -0.90 -9.63 24.79
C LEU A 257 -1.21 -9.42 26.28
N ASP A 258 -0.22 -9.62 27.16
CA ASP A 258 -0.34 -9.35 28.59
C ASP A 258 -0.77 -7.91 28.87
N SER A 259 0.00 -6.96 28.34
CA SER A 259 -0.26 -5.54 28.52
C SER A 259 -1.58 -5.13 27.85
N LEU A 260 -1.88 -5.69 26.66
CA LEU A 260 -3.11 -5.45 25.92
C LEU A 260 -4.36 -6.09 26.54
N LEU A 261 -4.24 -7.11 27.38
CA LEU A 261 -5.37 -7.65 28.15
C LEU A 261 -5.49 -7.00 29.55
N GLY A 262 -4.64 -6.02 29.86
CA GLY A 262 -4.76 -5.19 31.05
C GLY A 262 -4.29 -5.86 32.34
N ASN A 263 -3.36 -6.83 32.28
CA ASN A 263 -2.73 -7.53 33.41
C ASN A 263 -3.65 -7.77 34.63
N GLY A 264 -4.45 -8.85 34.59
CA GLY A 264 -4.91 -9.51 35.83
C GLY A 264 -6.09 -8.88 36.59
N GLY A 265 -7.17 -8.51 35.92
CA GLY A 265 -8.46 -8.31 36.60
C GLY A 265 -8.75 -6.89 37.13
N ASP A 266 -8.00 -5.88 36.68
CA ASP A 266 -8.16 -4.46 37.07
C ASP A 266 -9.52 -3.83 36.70
N GLY A 267 -10.47 -4.58 36.10
CA GLY A 267 -11.80 -4.11 35.72
C GLY A 267 -11.83 -3.04 34.62
N ARG A 268 -10.67 -2.52 34.20
CA ARG A 268 -10.50 -1.44 33.22
C ARG A 268 -11.19 -1.72 31.89
N LEU A 269 -11.21 -2.98 31.48
CA LEU A 269 -11.81 -3.45 30.24
C LEU A 269 -13.30 -3.81 30.35
N ARG A 270 -13.86 -3.84 31.55
CA ARG A 270 -15.24 -4.29 31.80
C ARG A 270 -16.29 -3.37 31.20
N ARG A 271 -15.97 -2.08 31.04
CA ARG A 271 -16.88 -1.03 30.54
C ARG A 271 -16.32 -0.31 29.30
N ARG A 272 -15.44 -0.98 28.56
CA ARG A 272 -14.81 -0.47 27.35
C ARG A 272 -15.40 -1.17 26.13
N ALA A 273 -15.59 -0.44 25.05
CA ALA A 273 -16.06 -0.95 23.76
C ALA A 273 -14.90 -1.54 22.94
N SER A 274 -14.12 -2.44 23.55
CA SER A 274 -12.93 -3.04 22.93
C SER A 274 -12.59 -4.42 23.47
N LEU A 275 -11.93 -5.22 22.63
CA LEU A 275 -11.33 -6.49 23.04
C LEU A 275 -10.09 -6.25 23.91
N LEU A 276 -9.27 -5.25 23.56
CA LEU A 276 -7.96 -4.97 24.15
C LEU A 276 -7.92 -3.59 24.85
N ASP A 277 -6.99 -3.44 25.80
CA ASP A 277 -6.71 -2.22 26.57
C ASP A 277 -5.86 -1.27 25.74
N ARG A 278 -6.54 -0.38 25.01
CA ARG A 278 -5.91 0.79 24.36
C ARG A 278 -5.05 1.61 25.35
N GLY A 279 -5.42 1.60 26.63
CA GLY A 279 -4.65 2.27 27.69
C GLY A 279 -3.21 1.77 27.81
N ALA A 280 -2.90 0.54 27.40
CA ALA A 280 -1.52 0.05 27.32
C ALA A 280 -0.71 0.85 26.29
N VAL A 281 -1.26 1.01 25.08
CA VAL A 281 -0.66 1.81 24.01
C VAL A 281 -0.55 3.29 24.42
N ASP A 282 -1.57 3.84 25.09
CA ASP A 282 -1.54 5.22 25.61
C ASP A 282 -0.39 5.43 26.61
N ARG A 283 -0.15 4.47 27.51
CA ARG A 283 0.94 4.52 28.50
C ARG A 283 2.31 4.45 27.83
N ILE A 284 2.45 3.56 26.85
CA ILE A 284 3.69 3.41 26.07
C ILE A 284 3.99 4.70 25.30
N ALA A 285 3.00 5.26 24.59
CA ALA A 285 3.16 6.52 23.89
C ALA A 285 3.48 7.69 24.85
N LYS A 286 2.84 7.72 26.02
CA LYS A 286 3.17 8.73 27.05
C LYS A 286 4.62 8.60 27.51
N LYS A 287 5.09 7.38 27.77
CA LYS A 287 6.47 7.09 28.22
C LYS A 287 7.50 7.45 27.17
N HIS A 288 7.33 6.97 25.93
CA HIS A 288 8.37 7.02 24.91
C HIS A 288 8.26 8.20 23.94
N ILE A 289 7.08 8.80 23.76
CA ILE A 289 6.85 9.88 22.79
C ILE A 289 6.63 11.23 23.48
N VAL A 290 5.79 11.26 24.51
CA VAL A 290 5.34 12.51 25.14
C VAL A 290 6.26 12.99 26.26
N THR A 291 6.84 12.08 27.02
CA THR A 291 7.66 12.40 28.19
C THR A 291 9.10 12.67 27.78
N TRP A 292 9.66 13.76 28.31
CA TRP A 292 11.04 14.18 28.06
C TRP A 292 11.82 14.18 29.37
N PRO A 293 13.11 13.80 29.39
CA PRO A 293 13.91 13.75 30.62
C PRO A 293 13.89 15.04 31.43
N ASN A 294 13.91 16.20 30.75
CA ASN A 294 13.90 17.53 31.37
C ASN A 294 12.53 18.22 31.31
N GLY A 295 11.46 17.48 31.03
CA GLY A 295 10.09 17.99 30.88
C GLY A 295 9.80 18.72 29.56
N LYS A 296 10.84 19.11 28.80
CA LYS A 296 10.75 19.66 27.43
C LYS A 296 11.77 18.99 26.52
N ALA A 297 11.51 19.02 25.22
CA ALA A 297 12.45 18.53 24.21
C ALA A 297 13.66 19.45 24.04
N ASP A 298 14.85 18.87 23.84
CA ASP A 298 16.07 19.57 23.43
C ASP A 298 16.63 18.98 22.14
N PHE A 299 16.50 19.73 21.04
CA PHE A 299 16.92 19.31 19.71
C PHE A 299 18.38 19.66 19.38
N LYS A 300 19.18 20.17 20.33
CA LYS A 300 20.61 20.47 20.09
C LYS A 300 21.42 19.25 19.66
N GLN A 301 21.00 18.06 20.08
CA GLN A 301 21.64 16.79 19.76
C GLN A 301 20.87 16.01 18.67
N LYS A 302 19.98 16.68 17.91
CA LYS A 302 19.29 16.07 16.77
C LYS A 302 20.30 15.47 15.80
N ARG A 303 20.05 14.23 15.38
CA ARG A 303 20.85 13.50 14.38
C ARG A 303 19.93 12.92 13.33
N LEU A 304 20.43 12.78 12.11
CA LEU A 304 19.74 12.20 10.93
C LEU A 304 18.47 12.92 10.47
N LEU A 305 17.69 13.56 11.32
CA LEU A 305 16.55 14.36 10.87
C LEU A 305 17.05 15.62 10.16
N ALA A 306 16.41 15.96 9.05
CA ALA A 306 16.55 17.28 8.43
C ALA A 306 16.04 18.39 9.37
N ASP A 307 16.29 19.64 9.04
CA ASP A 307 15.79 20.77 9.85
C ASP A 307 14.28 20.95 9.74
N ARG A 308 13.69 20.49 8.64
CA ARG A 308 12.25 20.39 8.44
C ARG A 308 11.88 18.95 8.15
N VAL A 309 10.89 18.43 8.88
CA VAL A 309 10.38 17.06 8.72
C VAL A 309 8.87 17.11 8.54
N LEU A 310 8.37 16.39 7.55
CA LEU A 310 6.95 16.20 7.33
C LEU A 310 6.52 14.80 7.80
N TYR A 311 5.49 14.75 8.65
CA TYR A 311 4.92 13.50 9.13
C TYR A 311 3.42 13.45 8.87
N ALA A 312 2.95 12.41 8.18
CA ALA A 312 1.54 12.21 7.89
C ALA A 312 1.00 10.89 8.44
N CYS A 313 -0.24 10.92 8.91
CA CYS A 313 -0.98 9.74 9.37
C CYS A 313 -2.27 9.60 8.58
N THR A 314 -2.48 8.44 7.96
CA THR A 314 -3.81 8.10 7.41
C THR A 314 -4.78 7.85 8.54
N LEU A 315 -6.02 8.27 8.38
CA LEU A 315 -7.06 8.19 9.41
C LEU A 315 -8.38 7.77 8.77
N SER A 316 -9.14 6.93 9.50
CA SER A 316 -10.50 6.55 9.10
C SER A 316 -11.49 7.27 10.00
N ASN A 317 -12.13 8.30 9.47
CA ASN A 317 -13.09 9.12 10.20
C ASN A 317 -14.45 8.42 10.24
N LEU A 318 -14.94 8.09 11.43
CA LEU A 318 -16.27 7.51 11.64
C LEU A 318 -17.38 8.56 11.46
N THR A 319 -17.03 9.84 11.44
CA THR A 319 -17.92 10.98 11.21
C THR A 319 -17.51 11.69 9.90
N PRO A 320 -18.11 11.36 8.76
CA PRO A 320 -17.55 11.69 7.44
C PRO A 320 -17.43 13.20 7.21
N ILE A 321 -16.43 13.56 6.41
CA ILE A 321 -16.29 14.93 5.88
C ILE A 321 -17.18 15.02 4.64
N VAL A 322 -18.00 16.06 4.57
CA VAL A 322 -18.90 16.27 3.44
C VAL A 322 -18.20 17.16 2.42
N ALA A 323 -18.10 16.68 1.18
CA ALA A 323 -17.79 17.53 0.03
C ALA A 323 -19.10 17.77 -0.76
N ASP A 324 -19.36 19.02 -1.11
CA ASP A 324 -20.59 19.42 -1.80
C ASP A 324 -20.25 20.18 -3.09
N ALA A 325 -20.44 19.50 -4.22
CA ALA A 325 -20.20 20.06 -5.55
C ALA A 325 -21.39 20.88 -6.09
N SER A 326 -22.54 20.89 -5.42
CA SER A 326 -23.74 21.60 -5.89
C SER A 326 -23.51 23.10 -6.06
N THR A 327 -22.64 23.68 -5.22
CA THR A 327 -22.25 25.09 -5.29
C THR A 327 -21.32 25.42 -6.47
N SER A 328 -20.75 24.41 -7.10
CA SER A 328 -19.77 24.55 -8.19
C SER A 328 -20.41 24.45 -9.58
N LEU A 329 -21.67 24.00 -9.67
CA LEU A 329 -22.40 23.91 -10.92
C LEU A 329 -23.12 25.23 -11.23
N PRO A 330 -22.96 25.79 -12.44
CA PRO A 330 -23.63 27.02 -12.82
C PRO A 330 -25.13 26.77 -13.03
N GLY A 331 -25.95 27.26 -12.11
CA GLY A 331 -27.37 27.54 -12.34
C GLY A 331 -28.37 26.43 -11.98
N HIS A 332 -29.57 26.87 -11.61
CA HIS A 332 -30.75 26.07 -11.29
C HIS A 332 -31.35 25.38 -12.53
N GLU A 333 -30.60 24.51 -13.21
CA GLU A 333 -31.23 23.60 -14.15
C GLU A 333 -32.04 22.57 -13.37
N VAL A 334 -33.34 22.48 -13.67
CA VAL A 334 -34.29 21.56 -13.01
C VAL A 334 -33.78 20.11 -13.05
N GLY A 335 -32.96 19.75 -14.04
CA GLY A 335 -32.30 18.45 -14.14
C GLY A 335 -31.28 18.12 -13.04
N TYR A 336 -30.70 19.13 -12.37
CA TYR A 336 -29.72 18.91 -11.29
C TYR A 336 -30.35 18.65 -9.92
N VAL A 337 -31.66 18.87 -9.76
CA VAL A 337 -32.36 18.56 -8.50
C VAL A 337 -32.27 17.07 -8.17
N GLY A 338 -32.33 16.20 -9.19
CA GLY A 338 -32.11 14.75 -9.03
C GLY A 338 -30.67 14.36 -8.70
N LEU A 339 -29.71 15.27 -8.85
CA LEU A 339 -28.30 15.07 -8.47
C LEU A 339 -27.96 15.66 -7.10
N ALA A 340 -28.94 16.16 -6.33
CA ALA A 340 -28.65 16.76 -5.02
C ALA A 340 -27.85 15.84 -4.10
N ASP A 341 -28.18 14.54 -4.09
CA ASP A 341 -27.41 13.52 -3.37
C ASP A 341 -26.15 13.09 -4.13
N GLY A 342 -26.23 12.96 -5.46
CA GLY A 342 -25.07 12.59 -6.31
C GLY A 342 -23.93 13.63 -6.35
N LEU A 343 -24.21 14.88 -5.98
CA LEU A 343 -23.25 15.98 -5.88
C LEU A 343 -22.66 16.13 -4.47
N ARG A 344 -23.13 15.35 -3.51
CA ARG A 344 -22.58 15.28 -2.17
C ARG A 344 -21.84 13.97 -1.98
N SER A 345 -20.58 14.07 -1.58
CA SER A 345 -19.79 12.89 -1.23
C SER A 345 -19.42 12.93 0.25
N HIS A 346 -19.51 11.76 0.88
CA HIS A 346 -19.13 11.53 2.27
C HIS A 346 -17.79 10.81 2.30
N SER A 347 -16.72 11.53 2.66
CA SER A 347 -15.38 10.96 2.76
C SER A 347 -15.10 10.51 4.19
N HIS A 348 -14.93 9.20 4.36
CA HIS A 348 -14.42 8.60 5.60
C HIS A 348 -12.88 8.54 5.61
N ARG A 349 -12.22 8.66 4.45
CA ARG A 349 -10.77 8.83 4.37
C ARG A 349 -10.38 10.23 4.83
N ASP A 350 -9.42 10.30 5.74
CA ASP A 350 -8.85 11.53 6.27
C ASP A 350 -7.32 11.36 6.38
N LEU A 351 -6.61 12.47 6.46
CA LEU A 351 -5.16 12.54 6.54
C LEU A 351 -4.81 13.74 7.41
N ARG A 352 -3.87 13.54 8.34
CA ARG A 352 -3.33 14.64 9.14
C ARG A 352 -1.85 14.76 8.91
N VAL A 353 -1.41 15.97 8.53
CA VAL A 353 -0.01 16.27 8.23
C VAL A 353 0.55 17.22 9.30
N PHE A 354 1.72 16.87 9.81
CA PHE A 354 2.53 17.64 10.73
C PHE A 354 3.76 18.18 10.01
N ASP A 355 3.95 19.49 10.07
CA ASP A 355 5.12 20.20 9.54
C ASP A 355 6.01 20.62 10.70
N LEU A 356 7.11 19.91 10.89
CA LEU A 356 7.95 19.97 12.08
C LEU A 356 9.28 20.63 11.74
N HIS A 357 9.48 21.84 12.27
CA HIS A 357 10.73 22.58 12.12
C HIS A 357 11.58 22.42 13.38
N PHE A 358 12.71 21.75 13.26
CA PHE A 358 13.67 21.57 14.36
C PHE A 358 14.60 22.77 14.57
N THR A 359 14.47 23.78 13.71
CA THR A 359 15.08 25.11 13.85
C THR A 359 13.99 26.15 14.12
N LYS A 360 14.40 27.37 14.46
CA LYS A 360 13.47 28.50 14.64
C LYS A 360 13.00 28.97 13.26
N GLU A 361 11.69 28.94 13.02
CA GLU A 361 11.11 29.49 11.81
C GLU A 361 10.99 31.02 11.93
N GLN A 362 11.66 31.72 11.01
CA GLN A 362 11.69 33.18 10.99
C GLN A 362 10.44 33.74 10.31
N ASN A 363 9.89 33.04 9.31
CA ASN A 363 8.74 33.49 8.52
C ASN A 363 7.54 32.50 8.57
N PRO A 364 6.85 32.37 9.71
CA PRO A 364 5.75 31.41 9.91
C PRO A 364 4.51 31.72 9.06
N THR A 365 4.42 32.93 8.52
CA THR A 365 3.33 33.38 7.63
C THR A 365 3.69 33.25 6.16
N ASP A 366 4.83 32.63 5.82
CA ASP A 366 5.23 32.43 4.44
C ASP A 366 4.09 31.76 3.66
N PRO A 367 3.53 32.42 2.63
CA PRO A 367 2.45 31.88 1.83
C PRO A 367 2.82 30.58 1.10
N ALA A 368 4.09 30.19 1.08
CA ALA A 368 4.57 28.90 0.58
C ALA A 368 4.19 27.71 1.48
N HIS A 369 3.83 27.92 2.75
CA HIS A 369 3.37 26.82 3.60
C HIS A 369 1.90 26.47 3.36
N PRO A 370 1.54 25.17 3.30
CA PRO A 370 0.14 24.75 3.18
C PRO A 370 -0.62 25.13 4.45
N GLY A 371 -1.74 25.86 4.28
CA GLY A 371 -2.55 26.34 5.41
C GLY A 371 -3.28 25.24 6.19
N ARG A 372 -3.30 24.01 5.65
CA ARG A 372 -4.03 22.86 6.24
C ARG A 372 -3.19 22.02 7.19
N TRP A 373 -1.88 22.29 7.31
CA TRP A 373 -0.97 21.46 8.09
C TRP A 373 -0.89 21.90 9.55
N CYS A 374 -0.63 20.94 10.44
CA CYS A 374 -0.29 21.24 11.82
C CYS A 374 1.19 21.62 11.91
N ARG A 375 1.47 22.93 11.98
CA ARG A 375 2.84 23.48 11.95
C ARG A 375 3.40 23.66 13.36
N TYR A 376 4.65 23.24 13.56
CA TYR A 376 5.39 23.38 14.81
C TYR A 376 6.85 23.75 14.54
N HIS A 377 7.47 24.53 15.43
CA HIS A 377 8.89 24.89 15.33
C HIS A 377 9.64 24.81 16.65
N ASN A 378 10.98 24.84 16.60
CA ASN A 378 11.85 24.86 17.77
C ASN A 378 11.99 26.28 18.36
N ALA A 379 10.85 26.89 18.70
CA ALA A 379 10.76 28.19 19.36
C ALA A 379 9.40 28.35 20.04
N ALA A 380 9.22 29.42 20.82
CA ALA A 380 7.96 29.70 21.48
C ALA A 380 6.80 29.78 20.47
N GLU A 381 5.63 29.32 20.90
CA GLU A 381 4.39 29.36 20.11
C GLU A 381 4.12 30.79 19.61
N LYS A 382 3.72 30.90 18.35
CA LYS A 382 3.15 32.13 17.77
C LYS A 382 1.67 31.86 17.54
N ASP A 383 0.83 32.51 18.33
CA ASP A 383 -0.60 32.24 18.38
C ASP A 383 -1.25 32.23 16.99
N GLY A 384 -1.93 31.13 16.68
CA GLY A 384 -2.64 30.95 15.41
C GLY A 384 -1.77 30.65 14.19
N GLU A 385 -0.44 30.72 14.31
CA GLU A 385 0.48 30.57 13.18
C GLU A 385 1.28 29.26 13.24
N ILE A 386 2.01 29.02 14.35
CA ILE A 386 2.91 27.87 14.51
C ILE A 386 3.10 27.53 16.00
N GLY A 387 2.95 26.25 16.35
CA GLY A 387 3.09 25.77 17.73
C GLY A 387 4.54 25.52 18.16
N ASP A 388 4.77 25.36 19.46
CA ASP A 388 6.09 25.02 20.00
C ASP A 388 6.33 23.50 19.97
N LEU A 389 7.36 23.07 19.24
CA LEU A 389 7.75 21.66 19.10
C LEU A 389 8.38 21.10 20.39
N ARG A 390 8.84 21.94 21.31
CA ARG A 390 9.50 21.52 22.56
C ARG A 390 8.50 21.11 23.64
N GLU A 391 7.24 21.49 23.48
CA GLU A 391 6.20 21.27 24.49
C GLU A 391 5.63 19.85 24.40
N PRO A 392 5.47 19.14 25.53
CA PRO A 392 4.85 17.81 25.57
C PRO A 392 3.46 17.75 24.93
N LYS A 393 2.67 18.83 25.01
CA LYS A 393 1.33 18.92 24.39
C LYS A 393 1.35 18.71 22.88
N THR A 394 2.43 19.13 22.22
CA THR A 394 2.62 18.97 20.77
C THR A 394 2.82 17.49 20.43
N TRP A 395 3.76 16.84 21.12
CA TRP A 395 4.03 15.41 20.95
C TRP A 395 2.85 14.53 21.38
N ALA A 396 2.05 14.95 22.36
CA ALA A 396 0.79 14.29 22.71
C ALA A 396 -0.22 14.32 21.55
N LYS A 397 -0.31 15.42 20.80
CA LYS A 397 -1.19 15.51 19.62
C LYS A 397 -0.68 14.61 18.47
N ILE A 398 0.63 14.58 18.24
CA ILE A 398 1.27 13.71 17.24
C ILE A 398 1.00 12.25 17.61
N ALA A 399 1.30 11.86 18.86
CA ALA A 399 1.08 10.52 19.37
C ALA A 399 -0.40 10.11 19.30
N ALA A 400 -1.33 10.95 19.76
CA ALA A 400 -2.76 10.65 19.69
C ALA A 400 -3.25 10.42 18.25
N THR A 401 -2.70 11.17 17.30
CA THR A 401 -3.01 10.97 15.87
C THR A 401 -2.44 9.65 15.35
N ALA A 402 -1.21 9.29 15.74
CA ALA A 402 -0.59 8.01 15.39
C ALA A 402 -1.34 6.81 15.99
N ILE A 403 -1.78 6.89 17.25
CA ILE A 403 -2.59 5.84 17.90
C ILE A 403 -3.96 5.74 17.23
N ALA A 404 -4.58 6.87 16.84
CA ALA A 404 -5.85 6.86 16.13
C ALA A 404 -5.72 6.16 14.78
N SER A 405 -4.61 6.39 14.08
CA SER A 405 -4.27 5.69 12.86
C SER A 405 -4.19 4.18 13.06
N GLY A 406 -3.74 3.67 14.22
CA GLY A 406 -3.65 2.23 14.56
C GLY A 406 -4.79 1.64 15.38
N ALA A 407 -5.90 2.35 15.57
CA ALA A 407 -7.02 1.90 16.40
C ALA A 407 -7.92 0.89 15.64
N PHE A 408 -7.43 -0.34 15.46
CA PHE A 408 -8.11 -1.40 14.71
C PHE A 408 -9.53 -1.68 15.24
N PRO A 409 -10.57 -1.63 14.39
CA PRO A 409 -11.95 -1.87 14.81
C PRO A 409 -12.14 -3.21 15.53
N GLY A 410 -12.84 -3.17 16.67
CA GLY A 410 -13.08 -4.35 17.51
C GLY A 410 -11.94 -4.68 18.48
N ALA A 411 -10.68 -4.47 18.06
CA ALA A 411 -9.53 -4.61 18.97
C ALA A 411 -9.42 -3.43 19.93
N PHE A 412 -9.54 -2.20 19.42
CA PHE A 412 -9.43 -0.96 20.20
C PHE A 412 -10.67 -0.06 20.02
N GLU A 413 -10.90 0.80 21.01
CA GLU A 413 -11.96 1.82 20.92
C GLU A 413 -11.57 2.92 19.92
N PRO A 414 -12.55 3.50 19.19
CA PRO A 414 -12.32 4.69 18.38
C PRO A 414 -11.74 5.86 19.20
N ILE A 415 -10.87 6.64 18.57
CA ILE A 415 -10.16 7.75 19.19
C ILE A 415 -10.77 9.07 18.75
N VAL A 416 -11.15 9.88 19.72
CA VAL A 416 -11.63 11.23 19.46
C VAL A 416 -10.44 12.17 19.30
N LEU A 417 -10.30 12.76 18.12
CA LEU A 417 -9.31 13.81 17.87
C LEU A 417 -10.00 15.14 17.64
N ARG A 418 -9.51 16.16 18.33
CA ARG A 418 -9.88 17.55 18.06
C ARG A 418 -9.18 18.02 16.79
N ARG A 419 -9.96 18.48 15.81
CA ARG A 419 -9.49 19.05 14.56
C ARG A 419 -9.90 20.51 14.47
N LYS A 420 -9.01 21.35 13.93
CA LYS A 420 -9.26 22.78 13.71
C LYS A 420 -9.78 23.04 12.31
N ASP A 421 -10.54 24.11 12.12
CA ASP A 421 -11.15 24.50 10.84
C ASP A 421 -10.13 24.59 9.69
N TYR A 422 -8.95 25.13 9.95
CA TYR A 422 -7.89 25.27 8.95
C TYR A 422 -7.42 23.92 8.39
N GLU A 423 -7.50 22.82 9.15
CA GLU A 423 -7.04 21.50 8.69
C GLU A 423 -7.87 20.96 7.51
N PHE A 424 -9.10 21.44 7.36
CA PHE A 424 -10.01 21.07 6.27
C PHE A 424 -10.16 22.17 5.21
N GLY A 425 -9.72 23.39 5.51
CA GLY A 425 -9.93 24.55 4.67
C GLY A 425 -11.39 25.02 4.66
N PRO A 426 -11.65 26.25 4.17
CA PRO A 426 -12.97 26.88 4.30
C PRO A 426 -14.07 26.17 3.50
N LYS A 427 -13.73 25.50 2.39
CA LYS A 427 -14.71 24.80 1.54
C LYS A 427 -15.26 23.55 2.24
N LEU A 428 -14.40 22.61 2.63
CA LEU A 428 -14.80 21.36 3.27
C LEU A 428 -15.41 21.60 4.66
N TRP A 429 -14.87 22.55 5.43
CA TRP A 429 -15.42 22.91 6.74
C TRP A 429 -16.86 23.44 6.64
N ARG A 430 -17.11 24.36 5.70
CA ARG A 430 -18.46 24.88 5.43
C ARG A 430 -19.40 23.83 4.87
N ALA A 431 -18.92 22.96 3.98
CA ALA A 431 -19.74 21.88 3.44
C ALA A 431 -20.16 20.88 4.54
N THR A 432 -19.29 20.63 5.52
CA THR A 432 -19.55 19.70 6.63
C THR A 432 -20.51 20.27 7.67
N PHE A 433 -20.34 21.52 8.10
CA PHE A 433 -21.12 22.11 9.20
C PHE A 433 -22.20 23.12 8.75
N GLY A 434 -22.33 23.38 7.46
CA GLY A 434 -23.29 24.33 6.91
C GLY A 434 -23.18 25.72 7.55
N LYS A 435 -24.29 26.24 8.07
CA LYS A 435 -24.37 27.58 8.68
C LYS A 435 -23.55 27.71 9.97
N GLU A 436 -23.29 26.61 10.68
CA GLU A 436 -22.56 26.61 11.96
C GLU A 436 -21.05 26.74 11.76
N ALA A 437 -20.55 26.46 10.56
CA ALA A 437 -19.12 26.48 10.23
C ALA A 437 -18.41 27.80 10.60
N ALA A 438 -19.11 28.93 10.52
CA ALA A 438 -18.54 30.23 10.87
C ALA A 438 -18.29 30.41 12.39
N ALA A 439 -19.10 29.75 13.23
CA ALA A 439 -18.99 29.80 14.69
C ALA A 439 -18.05 28.71 15.24
N LEU A 440 -17.83 27.63 14.50
CA LEU A 440 -16.98 26.50 14.91
C LEU A 440 -15.54 26.69 14.42
N LYS A 441 -14.59 26.88 15.35
CA LYS A 441 -13.14 26.92 15.06
C LYS A 441 -12.45 25.57 15.22
N GLU A 442 -13.07 24.67 15.96
CA GLU A 442 -12.61 23.31 16.16
C GLU A 442 -13.78 22.39 16.45
N PHE A 443 -13.61 21.11 16.13
CA PHE A 443 -14.59 20.06 16.36
C PHE A 443 -13.90 18.74 16.71
N SER A 444 -14.58 17.89 17.47
CA SER A 444 -14.09 16.59 17.88
C SER A 444 -14.64 15.51 16.95
N PHE A 445 -13.78 14.92 16.13
CA PHE A 445 -14.14 13.82 15.23
C PHE A 445 -13.68 12.49 15.83
N SER A 446 -14.40 11.41 15.52
CA SER A 446 -14.07 10.05 15.99
C SER A 446 -13.36 9.27 14.90
N TYR A 447 -12.22 8.69 15.22
CA TYR A 447 -11.35 8.00 14.27
C TYR A 447 -11.12 6.53 14.65
N ALA A 448 -11.00 5.69 13.65
CA ALA A 448 -10.51 4.33 13.75
C ALA A 448 -9.28 4.16 12.82
N ASP A 449 -8.81 2.92 12.70
CA ASP A 449 -7.61 2.56 11.95
C ASP A 449 -7.59 3.13 10.52
N GLY A 450 -6.57 3.94 10.21
CA GLY A 450 -6.37 4.56 8.89
C GLY A 450 -6.12 3.56 7.76
N GLY A 451 -5.62 2.37 8.11
CA GLY A 451 -5.43 1.24 7.21
C GLY A 451 -6.73 0.67 6.64
N MET A 452 -7.91 1.04 7.17
CA MET A 452 -9.20 0.65 6.56
C MET A 452 -9.47 1.30 5.20
N PHE A 453 -8.86 2.46 4.89
CA PHE A 453 -9.08 3.16 3.62
C PHE A 453 -7.79 3.53 2.89
N ASN A 454 -6.65 3.52 3.57
CA ASN A 454 -5.33 3.65 2.95
C ASN A 454 -4.27 2.98 3.85
N ASN A 455 -3.93 1.73 3.56
CA ASN A 455 -2.93 0.97 4.32
C ASN A 455 -1.50 1.09 3.77
N GLU A 456 -1.33 1.65 2.57
CA GLU A 456 -0.03 1.77 1.91
C GLU A 456 0.22 3.24 1.57
N PRO A 457 0.64 4.10 2.52
CA PRO A 457 0.72 5.54 2.31
C PRO A 457 1.98 5.97 1.52
N ILE A 458 2.32 5.20 0.47
CA ILE A 458 3.50 5.42 -0.37
C ILE A 458 3.32 6.70 -1.18
N ARG A 459 2.14 6.89 -1.75
CA ARG A 459 1.79 8.11 -2.49
C ARG A 459 1.89 9.34 -1.60
N GLU A 460 1.40 9.28 -0.36
CA GLU A 460 1.55 10.38 0.60
C GLU A 460 3.03 10.69 0.86
N ALA A 461 3.89 9.68 1.08
CA ALA A 461 5.33 9.90 1.24
C ALA A 461 5.97 10.59 0.02
N PHE A 462 5.66 10.15 -1.20
CA PHE A 462 6.14 10.82 -2.42
C PHE A 462 5.67 12.26 -2.54
N ARG A 463 4.41 12.56 -2.20
CA ARG A 463 3.88 13.93 -2.26
C ARG A 463 4.55 14.83 -1.22
N LEU A 464 4.78 14.34 0.00
CA LEU A 464 5.50 15.09 1.03
C LEU A 464 6.95 15.35 0.60
N ALA A 465 7.64 14.34 0.05
CA ALA A 465 9.00 14.48 -0.44
C ALA A 465 9.10 15.49 -1.58
N SER A 466 8.20 15.39 -2.56
CA SER A 466 8.11 16.32 -3.69
C SER A 466 7.85 17.76 -3.23
N PHE A 467 7.02 17.92 -2.20
CA PHE A 467 6.82 19.22 -1.58
C PHE A 467 8.11 19.78 -0.96
N ILE A 468 8.85 19.00 -0.16
CA ILE A 468 10.11 19.47 0.44
C ILE A 468 11.16 19.79 -0.63
N ASP A 469 11.35 18.87 -1.58
CA ASP A 469 12.41 18.97 -2.58
C ASP A 469 12.18 20.15 -3.52
N GLY A 470 10.93 20.44 -3.89
CA GLY A 470 10.63 21.60 -4.72
C GLY A 470 10.90 22.95 -4.05
N HIS A 471 10.94 23.03 -2.70
CA HIS A 471 11.20 24.30 -1.98
C HIS A 471 12.68 24.59 -1.72
N ASN A 472 13.56 23.59 -1.85
CA ASN A 472 15.00 23.73 -1.61
C ASN A 472 15.83 23.46 -2.88
N PRO A 473 15.64 24.21 -3.99
CA PRO A 473 16.53 24.11 -5.16
C PRO A 473 17.93 24.71 -4.88
N ASP A 474 18.08 25.49 -3.80
CA ASP A 474 19.28 26.26 -3.44
C ASP A 474 20.16 25.60 -2.36
N ASP A 475 20.13 24.28 -2.21
CA ASP A 475 21.19 23.57 -1.46
C ASP A 475 22.45 23.56 -2.35
N GLU A 476 23.03 24.75 -2.59
CA GLU A 476 23.96 25.06 -3.70
C GLU A 476 25.25 24.22 -3.67
N ASP A 477 25.54 23.58 -2.54
CA ASP A 477 26.79 22.86 -2.28
C ASP A 477 26.68 21.32 -2.39
N ASN A 478 25.47 20.74 -2.51
CA ASN A 478 25.30 19.27 -2.46
C ASN A 478 24.26 18.75 -3.46
N GLU A 479 24.64 17.75 -4.27
CA GLU A 479 23.68 16.97 -5.06
C GLU A 479 22.74 16.20 -4.12
N VAL A 480 21.44 16.20 -4.39
CA VAL A 480 20.44 15.50 -3.56
C VAL A 480 19.92 14.27 -4.28
N GLU A 481 19.98 13.13 -3.61
CA GLU A 481 19.31 11.90 -4.04
C GLU A 481 18.17 11.54 -3.09
N ARG A 482 17.02 11.17 -3.67
CA ARG A 482 15.80 10.86 -2.94
C ARG A 482 15.53 9.35 -2.96
N LEU A 483 15.40 8.77 -1.78
CA LEU A 483 14.98 7.39 -1.59
C LEU A 483 13.75 7.32 -0.69
N ILE A 484 12.65 6.76 -1.21
CA ILE A 484 11.50 6.35 -0.42
C ILE A 484 11.67 4.89 -0.05
N VAL A 485 11.70 4.58 1.24
CA VAL A 485 11.71 3.20 1.75
C VAL A 485 10.32 2.88 2.26
N PHE A 486 9.71 1.86 1.67
CA PHE A 486 8.45 1.28 2.08
C PHE A 486 8.71 -0.10 2.68
N VAL A 487 8.01 -0.46 3.75
CA VAL A 487 8.10 -1.81 4.33
C VAL A 487 6.72 -2.43 4.37
N ASP A 488 6.60 -3.61 3.78
CA ASP A 488 5.40 -4.42 3.79
C ASP A 488 5.71 -5.83 4.31
N PRO A 489 5.30 -6.15 5.55
CA PRO A 489 5.50 -7.48 6.09
C PRO A 489 4.43 -8.49 5.61
N PHE A 490 3.35 -8.03 4.96
CA PHE A 490 2.19 -8.84 4.57
C PHE A 490 2.05 -8.97 3.05
N VAL A 491 3.04 -9.59 2.41
CA VAL A 491 2.94 -9.94 1.00
C VAL A 491 2.29 -11.31 0.85
N SER A 492 0.98 -11.34 0.56
CA SER A 492 0.23 -12.57 0.25
C SER A 492 0.03 -12.74 -1.25
N GLU A 493 0.08 -14.00 -1.71
CA GLU A 493 -0.51 -14.37 -3.00
C GLU A 493 -2.02 -14.49 -2.78
N GLU A 494 -2.75 -13.37 -2.80
CA GLU A 494 -4.20 -13.44 -2.58
C GLU A 494 -4.85 -14.26 -3.70
N THR A 495 -5.34 -15.44 -3.34
CA THR A 495 -6.35 -16.14 -4.14
C THR A 495 -7.69 -15.56 -3.72
N PRO A 496 -8.47 -14.97 -4.64
CA PRO A 496 -9.78 -14.44 -4.30
C PRO A 496 -10.64 -15.55 -3.69
N GLU A 497 -11.18 -15.31 -2.49
CA GLU A 497 -12.09 -16.25 -1.84
C GLU A 497 -13.52 -15.99 -2.30
N PHE A 498 -14.02 -16.87 -3.17
CA PHE A 498 -15.41 -16.79 -3.66
C PHE A 498 -16.41 -17.47 -2.71
N ASN A 499 -15.96 -17.98 -1.57
CA ASN A 499 -16.78 -18.71 -0.61
C ASN A 499 -17.31 -17.79 0.49
N LEU A 500 -18.44 -17.14 0.24
CA LEU A 500 -19.04 -16.27 1.25
C LEU A 500 -19.91 -17.10 2.19
N ALA A 501 -19.52 -17.14 3.47
CA ALA A 501 -20.20 -17.91 4.51
C ALA A 501 -21.69 -17.52 4.69
N VAL A 502 -22.09 -16.30 4.31
CA VAL A 502 -23.48 -15.82 4.31
C VAL A 502 -24.39 -16.60 3.35
N HIS A 503 -23.82 -17.17 2.29
CA HIS A 503 -24.56 -17.95 1.31
C HIS A 503 -24.73 -19.42 1.70
N ARG A 504 -24.02 -19.90 2.73
CA ARG A 504 -24.20 -21.27 3.22
C ARG A 504 -25.50 -21.39 4.00
N GLN A 505 -26.34 -22.32 3.57
CA GLN A 505 -27.64 -22.59 4.19
C GLN A 505 -27.55 -23.61 5.32
N TRP A 506 -26.57 -24.51 5.28
CA TRP A 506 -26.44 -25.62 6.21
C TRP A 506 -25.19 -25.48 7.09
N ALA A 507 -25.24 -26.07 8.28
CA ALA A 507 -24.12 -26.28 9.17
C ALA A 507 -24.23 -27.66 9.82
N LEU A 508 -23.09 -28.28 10.10
CA LEU A 508 -23.03 -29.42 11.00
C LEU A 508 -22.88 -28.89 12.42
N GLU A 509 -23.82 -29.22 13.29
CA GLU A 509 -23.69 -29.02 14.74
C GLU A 509 -22.94 -30.21 15.34
N GLU A 510 -22.03 -29.94 16.27
CA GLU A 510 -21.30 -30.99 16.96
C GLU A 510 -22.11 -31.50 18.17
N PRO A 511 -21.85 -32.75 18.63
CA PRO A 511 -22.53 -33.33 19.77
C PRO A 511 -22.47 -32.38 20.99
N ASN A 512 -23.62 -31.98 21.53
CA ASN A 512 -23.69 -31.09 22.68
C ASN A 512 -23.57 -31.88 23.99
N VAL A 513 -22.78 -31.39 24.95
CA VAL A 513 -22.58 -32.05 26.27
C VAL A 513 -23.84 -32.04 27.16
N PHE A 514 -24.87 -31.26 26.78
CA PHE A 514 -26.15 -31.13 27.51
C PHE A 514 -27.40 -31.40 26.64
N GLY A 515 -27.23 -31.62 25.34
CA GLY A 515 -28.23 -32.25 24.50
C GLY A 515 -28.16 -33.76 24.69
N GLY A 516 -29.02 -34.54 24.05
CA GLY A 516 -28.85 -36.00 24.05
C GLY A 516 -27.45 -36.38 23.56
N LEU A 517 -27.05 -37.63 23.76
CA LEU A 517 -25.87 -38.21 23.14
C LEU A 517 -26.08 -38.39 21.62
N ASP A 518 -26.67 -37.40 20.93
CA ASP A 518 -26.83 -37.35 19.49
C ASP A 518 -25.57 -36.72 18.86
N GLY A 519 -25.18 -37.21 17.69
CA GLY A 519 -23.87 -36.95 17.09
C GLY A 519 -23.83 -35.63 16.31
N TYR A 520 -23.35 -35.69 15.06
CA TYR A 520 -23.33 -34.50 14.21
C TYR A 520 -24.71 -34.30 13.56
N ASP A 521 -25.41 -33.23 13.92
CA ASP A 521 -26.70 -32.90 13.34
C ASP A 521 -26.57 -31.88 12.21
N LEU A 522 -27.17 -32.18 11.06
CA LEU A 522 -27.31 -31.23 9.97
C LEU A 522 -28.43 -30.25 10.31
N ARG A 523 -28.08 -28.96 10.49
CA ARG A 523 -29.05 -27.90 10.77
C ARG A 523 -29.03 -26.81 9.73
N GLN A 524 -30.21 -26.29 9.42
CA GLN A 524 -30.33 -25.10 8.60
C GLN A 524 -29.93 -23.87 9.42
N ARG A 525 -29.03 -23.05 8.87
CA ARG A 525 -28.60 -21.80 9.48
C ARG A 525 -29.74 -20.79 9.45
N ASN A 526 -30.07 -20.24 10.60
CA ASN A 526 -30.98 -19.11 10.70
C ASN A 526 -30.32 -17.81 10.18
N SER A 527 -31.10 -16.73 10.05
CA SER A 527 -30.60 -15.45 9.55
C SER A 527 -29.44 -14.88 10.36
N LEU A 528 -29.42 -15.09 11.69
CA LEU A 528 -28.36 -14.59 12.57
C LEU A 528 -27.05 -15.38 12.37
N ASP A 529 -27.14 -16.71 12.24
CA ASP A 529 -26.01 -17.60 11.97
C ASP A 529 -25.35 -17.30 10.61
N ARG A 530 -26.11 -16.73 9.68
CA ARG A 530 -25.62 -16.27 8.37
C ARG A 530 -25.06 -14.83 8.41
N LEU A 531 -25.64 -13.96 9.24
CA LEU A 531 -25.25 -12.56 9.36
C LEU A 531 -23.90 -12.37 10.09
N VAL A 532 -23.64 -13.14 11.16
CA VAL A 532 -22.40 -12.99 11.94
C VAL A 532 -21.14 -13.21 11.10
N PRO A 533 -21.03 -14.29 10.28
CA PRO A 533 -19.91 -14.46 9.35
C PRO A 533 -19.84 -13.37 8.27
N HIS A 534 -20.99 -12.81 7.85
CA HIS A 534 -21.05 -11.77 6.83
C HIS A 534 -20.35 -10.47 7.25
N LEU A 535 -20.41 -10.12 8.53
CA LEU A 535 -19.69 -8.95 9.07
C LEU A 535 -18.17 -9.08 8.85
N GLY A 536 -17.62 -10.29 8.99
CA GLY A 536 -16.21 -10.57 8.71
C GLY A 536 -15.87 -10.34 7.23
N THR A 537 -16.71 -10.83 6.32
CA THR A 537 -16.56 -10.58 4.87
C THR A 537 -16.63 -9.10 4.53
N LEU A 538 -17.56 -8.34 5.12
CA LEU A 538 -17.70 -6.89 4.86
C LEU A 538 -16.46 -6.12 5.35
N LEU A 539 -15.95 -6.46 6.54
CA LEU A 539 -14.71 -5.89 7.06
C LEU A 539 -13.51 -6.27 6.18
N GLY A 540 -13.46 -7.52 5.71
CA GLY A 540 -12.47 -7.99 4.75
C GLY A 540 -12.50 -7.21 3.45
N ALA A 541 -13.69 -7.00 2.86
CA ALA A 541 -13.86 -6.23 1.63
C ALA A 541 -13.40 -4.78 1.78
N ILE A 542 -13.76 -4.11 2.89
CA ILE A 542 -13.27 -2.75 3.20
C ILE A 542 -11.74 -2.74 3.31
N SER A 543 -11.16 -3.74 3.99
CA SER A 543 -9.71 -3.86 4.13
C SER A 543 -9.00 -4.22 2.82
N SER A 544 -9.64 -4.95 1.90
CA SER A 544 -9.07 -5.26 0.58
C SER A 544 -9.12 -4.04 -0.33
N GLU A 545 -10.19 -3.23 -0.28
CA GLU A 545 -10.29 -1.97 -1.03
C GLU A 545 -9.18 -0.97 -0.62
N SER A 546 -8.76 -1.01 0.65
CA SER A 546 -7.70 -0.14 1.18
C SER A 546 -6.29 -0.43 0.66
N ARG A 547 -6.08 -1.59 0.01
CA ARG A 547 -4.82 -2.01 -0.62
C ARG A 547 -4.75 -1.70 -2.12
N THR A 548 -5.58 -0.77 -2.61
CA THR A 548 -5.58 -0.37 -4.02
C THR A 548 -4.14 -0.12 -4.50
N ILE A 549 -3.69 -0.88 -5.51
CA ILE A 549 -2.30 -0.95 -5.98
C ILE A 549 -1.73 0.44 -6.29
N GLU A 550 -1.07 1.06 -5.30
CA GLU A 550 -0.50 2.39 -5.46
C GLU A 550 0.68 2.39 -6.44
N THR A 551 1.32 1.24 -6.62
CA THR A 551 2.45 1.01 -7.52
C THR A 551 2.11 1.36 -8.98
N ASP A 552 0.89 1.06 -9.45
CA ASP A 552 0.48 1.37 -10.82
C ASP A 552 0.46 2.88 -11.08
N ARG A 553 0.05 3.67 -10.07
CA ARG A 553 0.07 5.14 -10.16
C ARG A 553 1.51 5.67 -10.19
N ILE A 554 2.43 5.05 -9.45
CA ILE A 554 3.85 5.43 -9.47
C ILE A 554 4.46 5.12 -10.84
N ALA A 555 4.15 3.96 -11.43
CA ALA A 555 4.57 3.62 -12.78
C ALA A 555 4.04 4.62 -13.82
N GLN A 556 2.75 4.97 -13.74
CA GLN A 556 2.14 6.00 -14.60
C GLN A 556 2.86 7.35 -14.51
N VAL A 557 3.30 7.78 -13.32
CA VAL A 557 4.05 9.05 -13.17
C VAL A 557 5.37 9.04 -13.93
N ARG A 558 6.07 7.89 -14.05
CA ARG A 558 7.30 7.78 -14.86
C ARG A 558 7.04 7.97 -16.35
N ASP A 559 5.94 7.42 -16.85
CA ASP A 559 5.52 7.63 -18.24
C ASP A 559 5.21 9.12 -18.50
N VAL A 560 4.60 9.79 -17.52
CA VAL A 560 4.29 11.22 -17.59
C VAL A 560 5.57 12.08 -17.58
N PHE A 561 6.65 11.69 -16.90
CA PHE A 561 7.95 12.36 -17.00
C PHE A 561 8.56 12.25 -18.41
N THR A 562 8.43 11.09 -19.06
CA THR A 562 8.88 10.93 -20.46
C THR A 562 8.10 11.87 -21.39
N LEU A 563 6.77 11.96 -21.19
CA LEU A 563 5.91 12.86 -21.95
C LEU A 563 6.28 14.34 -21.70
N ARG A 564 6.52 14.74 -20.45
CA ARG A 564 7.01 16.09 -20.08
C ARG A 564 8.25 16.45 -20.88
N THR A 565 9.24 15.56 -20.88
CA THR A 565 10.51 15.79 -21.56
C THR A 565 10.34 16.00 -23.06
N GLN A 566 9.44 15.26 -23.71
CA GLN A 566 9.10 15.44 -25.13
C GLN A 566 8.39 16.77 -25.39
N ILE A 567 7.40 17.13 -24.58
CA ILE A 567 6.66 18.40 -24.70
C ILE A 567 7.60 19.59 -24.50
N ARG A 568 8.39 19.60 -23.42
CA ARG A 568 9.36 20.67 -23.14
C ARG A 568 10.37 20.83 -24.28
N ALA A 569 10.91 19.74 -24.82
CA ALA A 569 11.83 19.80 -25.96
C ALA A 569 11.17 20.36 -27.24
N SER A 570 9.89 20.06 -27.48
CA SER A 570 9.12 20.63 -28.59
C SER A 570 8.89 22.14 -28.40
N LEU A 571 8.53 22.55 -27.19
CA LEU A 571 8.33 23.95 -26.82
C LEU A 571 9.63 24.75 -26.88
N ASP A 572 10.76 24.21 -26.38
CA ASP A 572 12.07 24.89 -26.43
C ASP A 572 12.44 25.24 -27.88
N ARG A 573 12.32 24.29 -28.81
CA ARG A 573 12.59 24.51 -30.24
C ARG A 573 11.68 25.57 -30.85
N THR A 574 10.41 25.56 -30.49
CA THR A 574 9.41 26.48 -31.04
C THR A 574 9.61 27.91 -30.52
N LEU A 575 9.77 28.06 -29.21
CA LEU A 575 9.92 29.35 -28.55
C LEU A 575 11.30 29.98 -28.78
N ALA A 576 12.35 29.18 -29.02
CA ALA A 576 13.65 29.69 -29.44
C ALA A 576 13.62 30.32 -30.85
N ALA A 577 12.73 29.85 -31.74
CA ALA A 577 12.63 30.35 -33.11
C ALA A 577 11.77 31.62 -33.24
N SER A 578 10.72 31.76 -32.41
CA SER A 578 9.85 32.94 -32.39
C SER A 578 9.12 33.00 -31.03
N ALA A 579 9.48 33.97 -30.19
CA ALA A 579 8.85 34.16 -28.89
C ALA A 579 7.75 35.26 -28.98
N PRO A 580 6.46 34.90 -28.99
CA PRO A 580 5.39 35.88 -28.88
C PRO A 580 5.38 36.46 -27.45
N THR A 581 6.07 37.57 -27.25
CA THR A 581 6.25 38.17 -25.91
C THR A 581 4.95 38.72 -25.29
N GLY A 582 3.81 38.68 -25.99
CA GLY A 582 2.49 39.03 -25.44
C GLY A 582 1.85 37.97 -24.52
N GLU A 583 2.43 36.78 -24.38
CA GLU A 583 1.77 35.65 -23.68
C GLU A 583 2.01 35.58 -22.16
N PHE A 584 2.89 36.43 -21.61
CA PHE A 584 3.26 36.38 -20.19
C PHE A 584 2.08 36.52 -19.23
N ALA A 585 1.15 37.44 -19.51
CA ALA A 585 0.03 37.72 -18.61
C ALA A 585 -0.89 36.50 -18.46
N GLY A 586 -1.27 35.87 -19.58
CA GLY A 586 -2.13 34.70 -19.58
C GLY A 586 -1.50 33.47 -18.90
N LEU A 587 -0.20 33.24 -19.12
CA LEU A 587 0.53 32.17 -18.42
C LEU A 587 0.64 32.43 -16.92
N LYS A 588 1.02 33.65 -16.50
CA LYS A 588 1.08 34.02 -15.08
C LYS A 588 -0.28 33.83 -14.39
N GLU A 589 -1.37 34.24 -15.03
CA GLU A 589 -2.73 34.05 -14.52
C GLU A 589 -3.11 32.56 -14.41
N PHE A 590 -2.87 31.78 -15.47
CA PHE A 590 -3.13 30.34 -15.46
C PHE A 590 -2.37 29.62 -14.35
N ILE A 591 -1.05 29.83 -14.28
CA ILE A 591 -0.16 29.21 -13.27
C ILE A 591 -0.60 29.65 -11.87
N GLY A 592 -0.82 30.96 -11.65
CA GLY A 592 -1.26 31.49 -10.37
C GLY A 592 -2.60 30.88 -9.91
N LYS A 593 -3.55 30.68 -10.83
CA LYS A 593 -4.83 30.03 -10.54
C LYS A 593 -4.66 28.56 -10.16
N GLN A 594 -3.83 27.80 -10.89
CA GLN A 594 -3.58 26.38 -10.58
C GLN A 594 -2.91 26.23 -9.21
N LEU A 595 -1.85 26.98 -8.95
CA LEU A 595 -1.15 26.97 -7.66
C LEU A 595 -2.06 27.43 -6.50
N GLY A 596 -2.91 28.42 -6.74
CA GLY A 596 -3.92 28.87 -5.79
C GLY A 596 -4.95 27.79 -5.43
N ASN A 597 -5.38 26.99 -6.41
CA ASN A 597 -6.25 25.83 -6.15
C ASN A 597 -5.53 24.77 -5.33
N SER A 598 -4.29 24.41 -5.70
CA SER A 598 -3.48 23.42 -4.97
C SER A 598 -3.25 23.84 -3.51
N LYS A 599 -3.03 25.13 -3.26
CA LYS A 599 -2.86 25.69 -1.90
C LYS A 599 -4.11 25.57 -1.02
N GLY A 600 -5.30 25.72 -1.61
CA GLY A 600 -6.57 25.78 -0.86
C GLY A 600 -7.28 24.43 -0.71
N ASP A 601 -7.20 23.58 -1.73
CA ASP A 601 -8.09 22.43 -1.87
C ASP A 601 -7.39 21.10 -1.59
N GLU A 602 -6.06 21.02 -1.74
CA GLU A 602 -5.31 19.77 -1.55
C GLU A 602 -4.79 19.60 -0.13
N MET A 603 -4.79 18.35 0.37
CA MET A 603 -4.23 18.04 1.68
C MET A 603 -2.69 18.03 1.66
N ILE A 604 -2.07 17.50 0.60
CA ILE A 604 -0.63 17.57 0.38
C ILE A 604 -0.41 18.16 -1.01
N PRO A 605 -0.08 19.45 -1.11
CA PRO A 605 0.25 20.03 -2.39
C PRO A 605 1.48 19.31 -3.00
N PRO A 606 1.46 19.03 -4.30
CA PRO A 606 2.49 18.23 -4.97
C PRO A 606 3.85 18.93 -5.07
N GLY A 607 3.89 20.26 -5.01
CA GLY A 607 5.12 21.03 -5.09
C GLY A 607 4.99 22.45 -4.53
N PRO A 608 5.93 23.35 -4.89
CA PRO A 608 5.89 24.77 -4.55
C PRO A 608 4.57 25.46 -4.85
N LEU A 609 4.15 26.34 -3.94
CA LEU A 609 2.85 27.01 -3.99
C LEU A 609 2.89 28.40 -4.62
N THR A 610 4.04 28.85 -5.12
CA THR A 610 4.22 30.18 -5.71
C THR A 610 4.86 30.08 -7.09
N ILE A 611 4.49 31.02 -7.98
CA ILE A 611 5.03 31.08 -9.35
C ILE A 611 6.55 31.21 -9.30
N GLU A 612 7.06 32.07 -8.41
CA GLU A 612 8.48 32.30 -8.19
C GLU A 612 9.25 31.00 -7.94
N ARG A 613 8.80 30.21 -6.95
CA ARG A 613 9.48 28.98 -6.56
C ARG A 613 9.39 27.90 -7.63
N GLU A 614 8.25 27.79 -8.32
CA GLU A 614 8.13 26.89 -9.46
C GLU A 614 9.06 27.27 -10.61
N MET A 615 9.23 28.58 -10.87
CA MET A 615 10.17 29.06 -11.88
C MET A 615 11.61 28.73 -11.49
N GLU A 616 12.02 28.98 -10.25
CA GLU A 616 13.37 28.64 -9.77
C GLU A 616 13.65 27.13 -9.83
N ARG A 617 12.67 26.29 -9.46
CA ARG A 617 12.78 24.84 -9.62
C ARG A 617 13.04 24.44 -11.07
N VAL A 618 12.22 24.93 -12.00
CA VAL A 618 12.36 24.62 -13.42
C VAL A 618 13.69 25.14 -13.98
N ILE A 619 14.13 26.32 -13.55
CA ILE A 619 15.44 26.87 -13.92
C ILE A 619 16.56 25.94 -13.47
N ALA A 620 16.54 25.48 -12.22
CA ALA A 620 17.54 24.56 -11.68
C ALA A 620 17.58 23.23 -12.44
N GLU A 621 16.41 22.64 -12.73
CA GLU A 621 16.29 21.40 -13.51
C GLU A 621 16.89 21.54 -14.92
N GLU A 622 16.51 22.58 -15.65
CA GLU A 622 16.98 22.77 -17.02
C GLU A 622 18.45 23.20 -17.06
N ALA A 623 18.94 23.96 -16.07
CA ALA A 623 20.36 24.28 -15.94
C ALA A 623 21.21 23.01 -15.69
N ALA A 624 20.76 22.11 -14.82
CA ALA A 624 21.43 20.82 -14.59
C ALA A 624 21.44 19.96 -15.86
N ARG A 625 20.32 19.97 -16.61
CA ARG A 625 20.22 19.26 -17.89
C ARG A 625 21.16 19.84 -18.96
N GLU A 626 21.27 21.17 -19.05
CA GLU A 626 22.23 21.83 -19.94
C GLU A 626 23.67 21.44 -19.59
N ALA A 627 24.02 21.39 -18.31
CA ALA A 627 25.35 20.99 -17.85
C ALA A 627 25.70 19.53 -18.23
N GLN A 628 24.71 18.65 -18.34
CA GLN A 628 24.90 17.24 -18.72
C GLN A 628 24.99 17.01 -20.24
N THR A 629 24.70 18.02 -21.08
CA THR A 629 24.82 17.88 -22.55
C THR A 629 26.28 17.73 -22.99
N LYS A 630 26.53 16.87 -23.99
CA LYS A 630 27.88 16.64 -24.55
C LYS A 630 27.92 16.97 -26.05
N PRO A 631 28.75 17.95 -26.51
CA PRO A 631 29.53 18.87 -25.68
C PRO A 631 28.63 19.86 -24.91
N PRO A 632 29.09 20.41 -23.77
CA PRO A 632 28.33 21.42 -23.04
C PRO A 632 28.03 22.63 -23.92
N ARG A 633 26.87 23.26 -23.73
CA ARG A 633 26.56 24.53 -24.42
C ARG A 633 27.59 25.61 -24.02
N PRO A 634 28.08 26.44 -24.97
CA PRO A 634 29.06 27.49 -24.67
C PRO A 634 28.58 28.57 -23.70
N VAL A 635 27.26 28.81 -23.66
CA VAL A 635 26.62 29.78 -22.75
C VAL A 635 25.44 29.07 -22.08
N PRO A 636 25.42 28.91 -20.75
CA PRO A 636 24.28 28.34 -20.02
C PRO A 636 23.10 29.30 -20.12
N VAL A 637 22.01 28.87 -20.74
CA VAL A 637 20.85 29.73 -20.99
C VAL A 637 20.01 29.84 -19.74
N PHE A 638 19.71 28.71 -19.09
CA PHE A 638 18.88 28.71 -17.88
C PHE A 638 19.69 29.05 -16.62
N GLY A 639 20.94 28.61 -16.53
CA GLY A 639 21.79 28.89 -15.37
C GLY A 639 21.98 30.38 -15.08
N SER A 640 21.92 31.23 -16.11
CA SER A 640 21.99 32.69 -15.97
C SER A 640 20.77 33.33 -15.27
N LEU A 641 19.63 32.63 -15.22
CA LEU A 641 18.38 33.12 -14.63
C LEU A 641 18.20 32.77 -13.15
N LYS A 642 19.10 31.94 -12.59
CA LYS A 642 18.99 31.44 -11.21
C LYS A 642 18.86 32.61 -10.22
N SER A 643 17.91 32.51 -9.29
CA SER A 643 17.65 33.52 -8.25
C SER A 643 17.10 34.86 -8.76
N HIS A 644 16.71 34.97 -10.03
CA HIS A 644 16.16 36.20 -10.63
C HIS A 644 14.65 36.11 -10.90
N ALA A 645 13.96 35.01 -10.58
CA ALA A 645 12.54 34.86 -10.88
C ALA A 645 11.69 35.90 -10.14
N ALA A 646 12.02 36.23 -8.89
CA ALA A 646 11.31 37.23 -8.10
C ALA A 646 11.34 38.62 -8.77
N ASP A 647 12.49 39.01 -9.31
CA ASP A 647 12.68 40.31 -9.94
C ASP A 647 11.99 40.36 -11.30
N PHE A 648 12.07 39.27 -12.07
CA PHE A 648 11.32 39.13 -13.31
C PHE A 648 9.80 39.23 -13.08
N LEU A 649 9.27 38.61 -12.02
CA LEU A 649 7.85 38.64 -11.71
C LEU A 649 7.33 40.04 -11.37
N LYS A 650 8.19 40.93 -10.84
CA LYS A 650 7.88 42.33 -10.50
C LYS A 650 7.92 43.28 -11.70
N LEU A 651 8.44 42.86 -12.85
CA LEU A 651 8.53 43.73 -14.03
C LEU A 651 7.13 44.16 -14.51
N PRO A 652 6.89 45.47 -14.74
CA PRO A 652 5.62 45.97 -15.27
C PRO A 652 5.32 45.42 -16.68
N ASP A 653 6.37 45.26 -17.49
CA ASP A 653 6.30 44.68 -18.82
C ASP A 653 7.38 43.59 -18.99
N PRO A 654 7.06 42.32 -18.71
CA PRO A 654 7.99 41.20 -18.84
C PRO A 654 8.51 40.98 -20.27
N ALA A 655 7.84 41.54 -21.29
CA ALA A 655 8.27 41.45 -22.68
C ALA A 655 9.57 42.22 -22.96
N GLN A 656 9.91 43.19 -22.10
CA GLN A 656 11.11 44.02 -22.22
C GLN A 656 12.32 43.47 -21.46
N ALA A 657 12.18 42.33 -20.76
CA ALA A 657 13.32 41.68 -20.12
C ALA A 657 14.36 41.27 -21.17
N ALA A 658 15.66 41.44 -20.86
CA ALA A 658 16.75 41.07 -21.77
C ALA A 658 16.65 39.61 -22.25
N ASP A 659 16.19 38.72 -21.37
CA ASP A 659 16.01 37.29 -21.63
C ASP A 659 14.53 36.89 -21.75
N ALA A 660 13.66 37.76 -22.25
CA ALA A 660 12.21 37.52 -22.31
C ALA A 660 11.86 36.16 -22.97
N ALA A 661 12.52 35.77 -24.05
CA ALA A 661 12.28 34.47 -24.68
C ALA A 661 12.62 33.28 -23.75
N THR A 662 13.64 33.40 -22.90
CA THR A 662 14.00 32.38 -21.91
C THR A 662 13.01 32.35 -20.76
N TRP A 663 12.57 33.49 -20.25
CA TRP A 663 11.53 33.55 -19.23
C TRP A 663 10.19 32.98 -19.71
N LEU A 664 9.84 33.20 -20.98
CA LEU A 664 8.63 32.62 -21.58
C LEU A 664 8.73 31.09 -21.64
N ARG A 665 9.91 30.54 -21.95
CA ARG A 665 10.17 29.09 -21.89
C ARG A 665 10.01 28.54 -20.48
N VAL A 666 10.61 29.18 -19.48
CA VAL A 666 10.48 28.78 -18.07
C VAL A 666 9.01 28.74 -17.65
N LEU A 667 8.23 29.79 -17.91
CA LEU A 667 6.80 29.82 -17.58
C LEU A 667 6.00 28.74 -18.33
N SER A 668 6.33 28.50 -19.60
CA SER A 668 5.68 27.43 -20.38
C SER A 668 5.98 26.05 -19.80
N PHE A 669 7.20 25.82 -19.33
CA PHE A 669 7.60 24.56 -18.69
C PHE A 669 6.91 24.38 -17.33
N VAL A 670 6.79 25.44 -16.52
CA VAL A 670 5.99 25.43 -15.29
C VAL A 670 4.53 25.08 -15.59
N ALA A 671 3.94 25.69 -16.62
CA ALA A 671 2.56 25.39 -17.01
C ALA A 671 2.38 23.93 -17.46
N VAL A 672 3.34 23.37 -18.21
CA VAL A 672 3.33 21.94 -18.60
C VAL A 672 3.39 21.04 -17.38
N ASP A 673 4.27 21.33 -16.42
CA ASP A 673 4.37 20.53 -15.20
C ASP A 673 3.06 20.50 -14.42
N LEU A 674 2.44 21.67 -14.22
CA LEU A 674 1.15 21.78 -13.53
C LEU A 674 0.02 21.06 -14.27
N ILE A 675 0.01 21.09 -15.62
CA ILE A 675 -0.99 20.36 -16.43
C ILE A 675 -0.82 18.83 -16.32
N LEU A 676 0.41 18.38 -16.11
CA LEU A 676 0.79 16.97 -15.98
C LEU A 676 0.81 16.50 -14.52
N GLY A 677 0.64 17.40 -13.54
CA GLY A 677 0.73 17.09 -12.11
C GLY A 677 2.14 16.66 -11.70
N LEU A 678 3.18 17.28 -12.25
CA LEU A 678 4.60 16.97 -12.00
C LEU A 678 5.34 18.00 -11.14
N GLU A 679 4.66 19.04 -10.67
CA GLU A 679 5.21 20.06 -9.79
C GLU A 679 5.88 19.43 -8.55
N GLY A 680 7.09 19.89 -8.21
CA GLY A 680 7.91 19.40 -7.10
C GLY A 680 8.46 17.97 -7.23
N LYS A 681 7.99 17.17 -8.20
CA LYS A 681 8.37 15.74 -8.29
C LYS A 681 9.75 15.58 -8.90
N LEU A 682 10.62 14.84 -8.20
CA LEU A 682 11.92 14.44 -8.72
C LEU A 682 11.81 13.20 -9.62
N GLU A 683 12.27 13.31 -10.86
CA GLU A 683 12.30 12.21 -11.83
C GLU A 683 13.10 10.99 -11.33
N HIS A 684 14.11 11.24 -10.49
CA HIS A 684 15.03 10.22 -10.03
C HIS A 684 14.78 9.73 -8.59
N ALA A 685 13.63 10.05 -8.01
CA ALA A 685 13.25 9.48 -6.72
C ALA A 685 13.11 7.95 -6.83
N LYS A 686 13.87 7.22 -6.02
CA LYS A 686 13.83 5.75 -5.96
C LYS A 686 12.81 5.29 -4.91
N LEU A 687 12.08 4.20 -5.20
CA LEU A 687 11.29 3.46 -4.22
C LEU A 687 11.98 2.11 -3.96
N VAL A 688 12.22 1.78 -2.70
CA VAL A 688 12.60 0.43 -2.29
C VAL A 688 11.52 -0.10 -1.36
N ALA A 689 10.84 -1.17 -1.79
CA ALA A 689 9.82 -1.87 -1.00
C ALA A 689 10.44 -3.11 -0.37
N ILE A 690 10.68 -3.08 0.94
CA ILE A 690 11.27 -4.19 1.71
C ILE A 690 10.14 -5.12 2.17
N ALA A 691 10.28 -6.40 1.87
CA ALA A 691 9.33 -7.46 2.21
C ALA A 691 10.07 -8.73 2.65
N PRO A 692 9.41 -9.72 3.28
CA PRO A 692 10.07 -10.93 3.79
C PRO A 692 10.37 -11.93 2.67
N PHE A 693 11.30 -11.57 1.79
CA PHE A 693 11.75 -12.40 0.68
C PHE A 693 13.27 -12.57 0.72
N HIS A 694 13.73 -13.65 0.10
CA HIS A 694 15.14 -13.86 -0.19
C HIS A 694 15.37 -14.31 -1.64
N ASP A 695 16.64 -14.27 -2.04
CA ASP A 695 17.12 -14.76 -3.34
C ASP A 695 16.55 -13.93 -4.51
N LEU A 696 16.48 -12.60 -4.30
CA LEU A 696 15.85 -11.66 -5.24
C LEU A 696 16.51 -11.73 -6.63
N LYS A 697 17.84 -11.66 -6.67
CA LYS A 697 18.60 -11.63 -7.92
C LYS A 697 18.50 -12.94 -8.71
N ALA A 698 18.55 -14.09 -8.04
CA ALA A 698 18.42 -15.36 -8.75
C ALA A 698 16.98 -15.59 -9.21
N ALA A 699 15.99 -15.15 -8.42
CA ALA A 699 14.59 -15.18 -8.83
C ALA A 699 14.33 -14.33 -10.08
N GLU A 700 14.85 -13.11 -10.12
CA GLU A 700 14.79 -12.23 -11.30
C GLU A 700 15.44 -12.88 -12.52
N LYS A 701 16.68 -13.37 -12.38
CA LYS A 701 17.41 -14.06 -13.46
C LYS A 701 16.66 -15.28 -13.99
N ALA A 702 16.00 -16.02 -13.10
CA ALA A 702 15.20 -17.19 -13.43
C ALA A 702 13.76 -16.86 -13.84
N LYS A 703 13.36 -15.57 -13.86
CA LYS A 703 12.00 -15.09 -14.15
C LYS A 703 10.93 -15.80 -13.30
N ARG A 704 11.22 -16.02 -12.02
CA ARG A 704 10.31 -16.60 -11.03
C ARG A 704 10.08 -15.65 -9.87
N ARG A 705 9.11 -15.97 -9.02
CA ARG A 705 8.92 -15.25 -7.76
C ARG A 705 10.09 -15.51 -6.80
N PRO A 706 10.51 -14.49 -6.03
CA PRO A 706 11.47 -14.68 -4.94
C PRO A 706 10.87 -15.57 -3.85
N ALA A 707 11.74 -16.23 -3.10
CA ALA A 707 11.29 -17.16 -2.06
C ALA A 707 10.90 -16.39 -0.81
N LYS A 708 9.70 -16.66 -0.28
CA LYS A 708 9.16 -15.99 0.92
C LYS A 708 9.80 -16.58 2.18
N ILE A 709 10.15 -15.72 3.12
CA ILE A 709 10.54 -16.08 4.48
C ILE A 709 9.29 -16.00 5.37
N ASP A 710 9.02 -17.04 6.16
CA ASP A 710 7.89 -17.04 7.10
C ASP A 710 8.13 -16.00 8.20
N LEU A 711 7.10 -15.22 8.52
CA LEU A 711 7.05 -14.30 9.66
C LEU A 711 6.03 -14.86 10.65
N PRO A 712 6.46 -15.61 11.68
CA PRO A 712 5.55 -16.32 12.58
C PRO A 712 4.55 -15.40 13.31
N GLY A 713 4.96 -14.17 13.62
CA GLY A 713 4.08 -13.16 14.22
C GLY A 713 2.97 -12.68 13.29
N GLY A 714 3.10 -12.91 11.98
CA GLY A 714 2.08 -12.64 10.97
C GLY A 714 0.89 -13.60 11.01
N ARG A 715 1.02 -14.72 11.75
CA ARG A 715 -0.08 -15.68 11.96
C ARG A 715 -1.22 -15.05 12.76
N LEU A 716 -2.40 -15.67 12.68
CA LEU A 716 -3.64 -15.17 13.30
C LEU A 716 -4.00 -13.74 12.83
N GLY A 717 -3.73 -13.42 11.56
CA GLY A 717 -3.95 -12.08 11.01
C GLY A 717 -3.01 -11.02 11.59
N GLY A 718 -1.80 -11.40 12.01
CA GLY A 718 -0.84 -10.51 12.63
C GLY A 718 -1.05 -10.30 14.13
N PHE A 719 -1.69 -11.24 14.83
CA PHE A 719 -1.83 -11.20 16.29
C PHE A 719 -0.80 -12.06 17.01
N ALA A 720 -0.21 -13.02 16.32
CA ALA A 720 0.74 -13.96 16.91
C ALA A 720 1.99 -13.28 17.47
N GLY A 721 2.44 -12.16 16.89
CA GLY A 721 3.61 -11.42 17.39
C GLY A 721 3.38 -10.83 18.78
N PHE A 722 2.15 -10.44 19.14
CA PHE A 722 1.86 -10.00 20.51
C PHE A 722 1.96 -11.12 21.55
N MET A 723 1.95 -12.38 21.10
CA MET A 723 1.92 -13.53 22.00
C MET A 723 3.31 -14.10 22.29
N SER A 724 4.30 -13.91 21.40
CA SER A 724 5.59 -14.61 21.50
C SER A 724 6.79 -13.74 21.09
N GLU A 725 7.66 -13.48 22.06
CA GLU A 725 8.93 -12.77 21.87
C GLU A 725 9.89 -13.56 20.95
N VAL A 726 9.79 -14.89 20.91
CA VAL A 726 10.63 -15.73 20.04
C VAL A 726 10.31 -15.49 18.55
N ALA A 727 9.06 -15.20 18.22
CA ALA A 727 8.68 -14.78 16.87
C ALA A 727 9.31 -13.42 16.55
N ASP A 728 9.18 -12.44 17.46
CA ASP A 728 9.75 -11.11 17.29
C ASP A 728 11.27 -11.13 17.06
N GLU A 729 12.01 -11.93 17.83
CA GLU A 729 13.45 -12.08 17.67
C GLU A 729 13.87 -12.61 16.29
N LEU A 730 13.09 -13.56 15.74
CA LEU A 730 13.31 -14.03 14.38
C LEU A 730 13.03 -12.92 13.37
N GLU A 731 11.89 -12.26 13.50
CA GLU A 731 11.46 -11.19 12.60
C GLU A 731 12.42 -10.01 12.56
N PHE A 732 13.04 -9.70 13.70
CA PHE A 732 14.16 -8.75 13.79
C PHE A 732 15.33 -9.17 12.89
N ARG A 733 15.75 -10.45 12.94
CA ARG A 733 16.83 -10.96 12.08
C ARG A 733 16.44 -10.97 10.61
N VAL A 734 15.22 -11.39 10.30
CA VAL A 734 14.68 -11.42 8.93
C VAL A 734 14.61 -10.02 8.34
N ALA A 735 14.16 -9.02 9.11
CA ALA A 735 14.13 -7.62 8.67
C ALA A 735 15.52 -7.09 8.31
N ARG A 736 16.54 -7.41 9.10
CA ARG A 736 17.93 -6.99 8.82
C ARG A 736 18.45 -7.60 7.53
N TYR A 737 18.17 -8.89 7.31
CA TYR A 737 18.54 -9.58 6.09
C TYR A 737 17.84 -8.96 4.87
N CYS A 738 16.52 -8.84 4.92
CA CYS A 738 15.71 -8.32 3.82
C CYS A 738 16.11 -6.88 3.49
N ALA A 739 16.26 -5.99 4.47
CA ALA A 739 16.72 -4.63 4.23
C ALA A 739 18.06 -4.58 3.51
N THR A 740 19.01 -5.47 3.88
CA THR A 740 20.32 -5.54 3.20
C THR A 740 20.18 -6.02 1.75
N GLU A 741 19.42 -7.09 1.52
CA GLU A 741 19.26 -7.64 0.17
C GLU A 741 18.53 -6.67 -0.76
N PHE A 742 17.38 -6.13 -0.34
CA PHE A 742 16.59 -5.20 -1.15
C PHE A 742 17.37 -3.93 -1.49
N LEU A 743 18.04 -3.29 -0.53
CA LEU A 743 18.82 -2.08 -0.80
C LEU A 743 20.04 -2.36 -1.70
N ARG A 744 20.65 -3.54 -1.58
CA ARG A 744 21.75 -3.96 -2.46
C ARG A 744 21.27 -4.21 -3.89
N GLU A 745 20.21 -5.00 -4.08
CA GLU A 745 19.71 -5.31 -5.42
C GLU A 745 19.00 -4.12 -6.10
N CYS A 746 18.52 -3.13 -5.33
CA CYS A 746 18.04 -1.85 -5.87
C CYS A 746 19.15 -0.80 -6.08
N GLU A 747 20.43 -1.19 -6.00
CA GLU A 747 21.58 -0.33 -6.25
C GLU A 747 21.58 0.94 -5.38
N VAL A 748 21.18 0.80 -4.12
CA VAL A 748 21.35 1.83 -3.09
C VAL A 748 22.66 1.62 -2.33
N LEU A 749 23.04 0.35 -2.14
CA LEU A 749 24.28 -0.06 -1.49
C LEU A 749 25.33 -0.49 -2.51
N ASP A 750 26.59 -0.48 -2.08
CA ASP A 750 27.69 -1.13 -2.79
C ASP A 750 27.33 -2.60 -3.10
N PRO A 751 27.45 -3.08 -4.36
CA PRO A 751 27.18 -4.47 -4.71
C PRO A 751 28.03 -5.48 -3.93
N ALA A 752 29.19 -5.06 -3.40
CA ALA A 752 30.05 -5.88 -2.56
C ALA A 752 29.57 -5.95 -1.08
N THR A 753 28.48 -5.28 -0.72
CA THR A 753 27.92 -5.32 0.64
C THR A 753 27.58 -6.76 1.03
N PRO A 754 28.14 -7.27 2.15
CA PRO A 754 27.89 -8.63 2.58
C PRO A 754 26.45 -8.79 3.06
N LEU A 755 25.81 -9.90 2.70
CA LEU A 755 24.52 -10.27 3.28
C LEU A 755 24.71 -10.87 4.67
N PRO A 756 23.81 -10.58 5.62
CA PRO A 756 23.72 -11.34 6.85
C PRO A 756 23.54 -12.84 6.57
N PRO A 757 24.01 -13.73 7.47
CA PRO A 757 23.92 -15.16 7.26
C PRO A 757 22.46 -15.65 7.20
N TYR A 758 22.13 -16.42 6.17
CA TYR A 758 20.79 -16.98 5.99
C TYR A 758 20.45 -18.07 7.02
N GLN A 759 21.45 -18.76 7.59
CA GLN A 759 21.22 -19.92 8.48
C GLN A 759 20.43 -19.58 9.75
N GLY A 760 20.27 -18.30 10.12
CA GLY A 760 19.51 -17.84 11.29
C GLY A 760 18.10 -17.30 11.00
N LEU A 761 17.61 -17.45 9.76
CA LEU A 761 16.31 -16.93 9.31
C LEU A 761 15.19 -17.98 9.32
N VAL A 762 15.46 -19.14 9.90
CA VAL A 762 14.48 -20.19 10.16
C VAL A 762 14.40 -20.39 11.66
N MET A 763 13.19 -20.48 12.19
CA MET A 763 12.97 -20.77 13.60
C MET A 763 13.44 -22.20 13.94
N PRO A 764 14.34 -22.38 14.92
CA PRO A 764 14.75 -23.70 15.41
C PRO A 764 13.58 -24.52 15.98
N PRO A 765 13.68 -25.86 16.04
CA PRO A 765 12.61 -26.71 16.58
C PRO A 765 12.22 -26.42 18.05
N GLU A 766 13.17 -26.03 18.88
CA GLU A 766 12.96 -25.59 20.27
C GLU A 766 12.14 -24.30 20.34
N ASP A 767 12.50 -23.31 19.53
CA ASP A 767 11.81 -22.04 19.43
C ASP A 767 10.39 -22.23 18.88
N TRP A 768 10.19 -23.16 17.94
CA TRP A 768 8.87 -23.56 17.47
C TRP A 768 7.99 -24.13 18.57
N ARG A 769 8.56 -24.94 19.48
CA ARG A 769 7.80 -25.47 20.62
C ARG A 769 7.41 -24.35 21.59
N GLN A 770 8.31 -23.40 21.85
CA GLN A 770 8.01 -22.26 22.70
C GLN A 770 6.93 -21.37 22.08
N PHE A 771 7.08 -21.02 20.79
CA PHE A 771 6.11 -20.23 20.04
C PHE A 771 4.71 -20.86 20.10
N ARG A 772 4.59 -22.18 19.90
CA ARG A 772 3.30 -22.89 20.01
C ARG A 772 2.67 -22.74 21.40
N GLN A 773 3.47 -22.93 22.46
CA GLN A 773 2.98 -22.79 23.83
C GLN A 773 2.54 -21.37 24.15
N ASP A 774 3.25 -20.37 23.63
CA ASP A 774 2.92 -18.96 23.79
C ASP A 774 1.60 -18.62 23.09
N ILE A 775 1.39 -19.14 21.87
CA ILE A 775 0.15 -18.97 21.10
C ILE A 775 -1.02 -19.65 21.80
N GLU A 776 -0.88 -20.90 22.23
CA GLU A 776 -1.92 -21.63 22.97
C GLU A 776 -2.35 -20.85 24.22
N ARG A 777 -1.38 -20.38 25.01
CA ARG A 777 -1.62 -19.55 26.19
C ARG A 777 -2.30 -18.23 25.83
N GLY A 778 -1.88 -17.59 24.74
CA GLY A 778 -2.47 -16.34 24.28
C GLY A 778 -3.92 -16.48 23.82
N LEU A 779 -4.21 -17.52 23.05
CA LEU A 779 -5.57 -17.88 22.60
C LEU A 779 -6.49 -18.19 23.78
N ASP A 780 -6.02 -18.93 24.78
CA ASP A 780 -6.79 -19.20 26.00
C ASP A 780 -7.21 -17.90 26.70
N ARG A 781 -6.29 -16.94 26.83
CA ARG A 781 -6.57 -15.66 27.49
C ARG A 781 -7.47 -14.76 26.66
N LEU A 782 -7.31 -14.76 25.33
CA LEU A 782 -8.20 -14.04 24.43
C LEU A 782 -9.62 -14.60 24.52
N SER A 783 -9.73 -15.93 24.57
CA SER A 783 -10.99 -16.64 24.81
C SER A 783 -11.64 -16.22 26.13
N ASP A 784 -10.88 -16.22 27.23
CA ASP A 784 -11.38 -15.77 28.55
C ASP A 784 -11.91 -14.32 28.48
N ARG A 785 -11.23 -13.46 27.73
CA ARG A 785 -11.66 -12.08 27.51
C ARG A 785 -12.95 -11.97 26.71
N VAL A 786 -13.09 -12.73 25.61
CA VAL A 786 -14.34 -12.77 24.82
C VAL A 786 -15.49 -13.30 25.69
N GLN A 787 -15.24 -14.35 26.48
CA GLN A 787 -16.22 -14.89 27.41
C GLN A 787 -16.65 -13.84 28.46
N GLN A 788 -15.71 -13.05 28.97
CA GLN A 788 -16.02 -11.94 29.89
C GLN A 788 -16.92 -10.89 29.21
N LEU A 789 -16.60 -10.48 27.98
CA LEU A 789 -17.41 -9.51 27.22
C LEU A 789 -18.85 -10.01 26.99
N LEU A 790 -19.01 -11.27 26.60
CA LEU A 790 -20.32 -11.90 26.43
C LEU A 790 -21.07 -11.97 27.76
N THR A 791 -20.37 -12.32 28.83
CA THR A 791 -20.95 -12.44 30.19
C THR A 791 -21.42 -11.10 30.73
N ASP A 792 -20.69 -10.02 30.48
CA ASP A 792 -21.05 -8.66 30.90
C ASP A 792 -22.06 -7.98 29.94
N SER A 793 -22.30 -8.54 28.75
CA SER A 793 -23.25 -7.97 27.78
C SER A 793 -24.71 -8.21 28.17
N HIS A 794 -25.58 -7.22 27.92
CA HIS A 794 -27.04 -7.35 28.02
C HIS A 794 -27.68 -7.98 26.77
N LEU A 795 -26.88 -8.36 25.76
CA LEU A 795 -27.37 -8.96 24.52
C LEU A 795 -27.96 -10.37 24.75
N ILE A 796 -27.53 -11.04 25.82
CA ILE A 796 -28.06 -12.33 26.28
C ILE A 796 -28.96 -12.08 27.50
N ASN A 797 -30.05 -11.33 27.29
CA ASN A 797 -31.16 -11.18 28.22
C ASN A 797 -32.44 -11.70 27.52
N VAL A 798 -32.38 -12.95 27.04
CA VAL A 798 -33.49 -13.49 26.25
C VAL A 798 -34.56 -14.09 27.19
N PHE A 799 -34.20 -14.66 28.36
CA PHE A 799 -35.15 -15.12 29.39
C PHE A 799 -34.53 -15.27 30.80
N PRO A 800 -35.25 -14.91 31.89
CA PRO A 800 -34.78 -15.17 33.26
C PRO A 800 -34.57 -16.68 33.49
N GLY A 801 -33.33 -17.09 33.76
CA GLY A 801 -32.95 -18.48 34.03
C GLY A 801 -32.19 -19.20 32.91
N ALA A 802 -32.26 -18.72 31.67
CA ALA A 802 -31.48 -19.25 30.53
C ALA A 802 -30.10 -18.55 30.37
N ASP A 803 -29.94 -17.39 31.00
CA ASP A 803 -28.79 -16.51 30.76
C ASP A 803 -27.44 -17.11 31.20
N ALA A 804 -27.42 -17.92 32.26
CA ALA A 804 -26.18 -18.57 32.72
C ALA A 804 -25.72 -19.68 31.77
N LEU A 805 -26.67 -20.42 31.18
CA LEU A 805 -26.41 -21.51 30.24
C LEU A 805 -25.96 -20.95 28.88
N LEU A 806 -26.65 -19.94 28.36
CA LEU A 806 -26.30 -19.28 27.10
C LEU A 806 -24.95 -18.56 27.17
N ARG A 807 -24.61 -17.93 28.31
CA ARG A 807 -23.26 -17.34 28.51
C ARG A 807 -22.17 -18.40 28.52
N LYS A 808 -22.41 -19.56 29.16
CA LYS A 808 -21.46 -20.68 29.18
C LYS A 808 -21.27 -21.29 27.78
N LEU A 809 -22.35 -21.47 27.02
CA LEU A 809 -22.33 -21.94 25.63
C LEU A 809 -21.62 -20.94 24.69
N ALA A 810 -21.95 -19.65 24.78
CA ALA A 810 -21.31 -18.63 23.95
C ALA A 810 -19.81 -18.50 24.26
N GLY A 811 -19.41 -18.64 25.54
CA GLY A 811 -18.01 -18.74 25.95
C GLY A 811 -17.30 -19.98 25.38
N GLN A 812 -17.94 -21.15 25.42
CA GLN A 812 -17.38 -22.38 24.82
C GLN A 812 -17.28 -22.30 23.30
N ILE A 813 -18.26 -21.71 22.61
CA ILE A 813 -18.23 -21.49 21.16
C ILE A 813 -17.12 -20.51 20.79
N ALA A 814 -16.98 -19.41 21.55
CA ALA A 814 -15.88 -18.46 21.36
C ALA A 814 -14.52 -19.14 21.58
N LYS A 815 -14.35 -19.89 22.67
CA LYS A 815 -13.13 -20.65 22.97
C LYS A 815 -12.78 -21.62 21.85
N LYS A 816 -13.77 -22.37 21.39
CA LYS A 816 -13.61 -23.35 20.32
C LYS A 816 -13.31 -22.70 18.96
N LYS A 817 -13.94 -21.57 18.64
CA LYS A 817 -13.65 -20.81 17.41
C LYS A 817 -12.26 -20.16 17.46
N VAL A 818 -11.85 -19.64 18.61
CA VAL A 818 -10.51 -19.07 18.83
C VAL A 818 -9.45 -20.17 18.78
N ALA A 819 -9.71 -21.35 19.36
CA ALA A 819 -8.84 -22.52 19.25
C ALA A 819 -8.83 -23.15 17.84
N ALA A 820 -9.92 -22.99 17.08
CA ALA A 820 -10.04 -23.39 15.68
C ALA A 820 -9.55 -22.32 14.69
N LEU A 821 -9.07 -21.16 15.16
CA LEU A 821 -8.19 -20.30 14.37
C LEU A 821 -6.89 -21.09 14.20
N ASP A 822 -6.92 -22.00 13.24
CA ASP A 822 -5.81 -22.88 12.99
C ASP A 822 -4.62 -22.03 12.56
N TRP A 823 -3.63 -21.95 13.45
CA TRP A 823 -2.39 -21.23 13.22
C TRP A 823 -1.41 -22.12 12.43
N GLU A 824 -1.74 -23.39 12.17
CA GLU A 824 -1.05 -24.20 11.19
C GLU A 824 -1.45 -23.80 9.77
N GLU A 825 -0.41 -23.61 8.95
CA GLU A 825 -0.39 -23.10 7.59
C GLU A 825 -0.98 -24.07 6.56
N HIS A 826 -2.09 -24.73 6.89
CA HIS A 826 -2.77 -25.59 5.94
C HIS A 826 -3.79 -24.73 5.22
N GLU A 827 -3.46 -24.37 3.98
CA GLU A 827 -4.47 -23.90 3.05
C GLU A 827 -5.58 -24.96 3.03
N ARG A 828 -6.76 -24.57 3.50
CA ARG A 828 -7.89 -25.48 3.68
C ARG A 828 -9.06 -24.97 2.89
N THR A 829 -9.77 -25.89 2.25
CA THR A 829 -10.99 -25.57 1.53
C THR A 829 -12.13 -26.35 2.12
N THR A 830 -13.07 -25.64 2.75
CA THR A 830 -14.31 -26.23 3.21
C THR A 830 -15.36 -26.17 2.11
N VAL A 831 -15.89 -27.33 1.74
CA VAL A 831 -16.94 -27.48 0.71
C VAL A 831 -18.18 -28.14 1.29
N GLU A 832 -19.32 -27.80 0.70
CA GLU A 832 -20.58 -28.50 0.95
C GLU A 832 -20.70 -29.65 -0.05
N LEU A 833 -20.85 -30.87 0.46
CA LEU A 833 -21.00 -32.09 -0.33
C LEU A 833 -22.45 -32.55 -0.25
N ARG A 834 -23.07 -32.78 -1.41
CA ARG A 834 -24.46 -33.25 -1.53
C ARG A 834 -24.52 -34.57 -2.29
N ILE A 835 -25.11 -35.59 -1.68
CA ILE A 835 -25.36 -36.88 -2.34
C ILE A 835 -26.86 -37.01 -2.54
N VAL A 836 -27.30 -36.94 -3.80
CA VAL A 836 -28.69 -37.16 -4.17
C VAL A 836 -29.01 -38.65 -4.05
N VAL A 837 -29.99 -38.97 -3.22
CA VAL A 837 -30.44 -40.34 -2.93
C VAL A 837 -31.89 -40.57 -3.39
N PRO A 838 -32.29 -41.83 -3.64
CA PRO A 838 -33.63 -42.14 -4.14
C PRO A 838 -34.81 -41.79 -3.22
N ASN A 839 -34.63 -41.83 -1.89
CA ASN A 839 -35.68 -41.60 -0.90
C ASN A 839 -35.07 -41.33 0.49
N GLU A 840 -35.93 -41.14 1.49
CA GLU A 840 -35.55 -40.85 2.87
C GLU A 840 -34.81 -41.96 3.63
N ARG A 841 -34.73 -43.19 3.10
CA ARG A 841 -34.18 -44.37 3.80
C ARG A 841 -32.66 -44.52 3.68
N PHE A 842 -31.97 -43.46 3.28
CA PHE A 842 -30.52 -43.49 3.15
C PHE A 842 -29.93 -42.67 4.28
N GLU A 843 -28.67 -42.87 4.62
CA GLU A 843 -28.03 -42.08 5.66
C GLU A 843 -26.50 -42.03 5.47
N LEU A 844 -25.86 -41.04 6.09
CA LEU A 844 -24.39 -40.98 6.19
C LEU A 844 -23.92 -41.49 7.55
N ASP A 845 -23.10 -42.53 7.55
CA ASP A 845 -22.57 -43.13 8.79
C ASP A 845 -21.38 -42.32 9.34
N GLY A 846 -21.54 -41.76 10.54
CA GLY A 846 -20.56 -40.92 11.25
C GLY A 846 -19.52 -41.68 12.10
N ARG A 847 -18.55 -40.96 12.69
CA ARG A 847 -17.65 -41.51 13.72
C ARG A 847 -18.22 -41.27 15.13
N GLY A 848 -18.89 -42.28 15.70
CA GLY A 848 -19.34 -42.29 17.10
C GLY A 848 -18.71 -43.43 17.93
N ALA A 849 -18.36 -43.18 19.19
CA ALA A 849 -17.73 -44.17 20.07
C ALA A 849 -18.71 -45.20 20.69
N PHE A 850 -20.02 -44.96 20.60
CA PHE A 850 -21.07 -45.83 21.17
C PHE A 850 -22.37 -45.71 20.35
N GLY A 851 -22.54 -46.57 19.34
CA GLY A 851 -23.73 -46.61 18.48
C GLY A 851 -23.66 -45.63 17.30
N GLY A 852 -24.05 -46.11 16.11
CA GLY A 852 -24.05 -45.33 14.86
C GLY A 852 -24.86 -44.05 15.02
N VAL A 853 -24.36 -42.97 14.45
CA VAL A 853 -25.06 -41.69 14.44
C VAL A 853 -25.05 -41.21 13.01
N ASP A 854 -26.23 -41.23 12.41
CA ASP A 854 -26.39 -41.16 10.99
C ASP A 854 -27.07 -39.85 10.59
N SER A 855 -26.60 -39.24 9.50
CA SER A 855 -27.26 -38.05 8.94
C SER A 855 -28.32 -38.48 7.94
N ALA A 856 -29.59 -38.31 8.31
CA ALA A 856 -30.72 -38.52 7.42
C ALA A 856 -30.75 -37.47 6.28
N PRO A 857 -31.29 -37.82 5.09
CA PRO A 857 -31.36 -36.93 3.95
C PRO A 857 -32.44 -35.88 4.16
N VAL A 858 -32.22 -34.74 3.53
CA VAL A 858 -33.18 -33.63 3.50
C VAL A 858 -33.81 -33.57 2.11
N GLU A 859 -35.13 -33.37 2.06
CA GLU A 859 -35.80 -33.08 0.80
C GLU A 859 -35.49 -31.65 0.34
N ASN A 860 -34.91 -31.52 -0.85
CA ASN A 860 -34.68 -30.23 -1.48
C ASN A 860 -36.03 -29.68 -1.99
N PRO A 861 -36.52 -28.55 -1.45
CA PRO A 861 -37.85 -28.05 -1.77
C PRO A 861 -38.00 -27.60 -3.23
N THR A 862 -36.89 -27.31 -3.91
CA THR A 862 -36.89 -26.85 -5.30
C THR A 862 -36.85 -28.01 -6.28
N THR A 863 -36.07 -29.07 -5.98
CA THR A 863 -35.88 -30.20 -6.89
C THR A 863 -36.74 -31.42 -6.54
N LEU A 864 -37.35 -31.43 -5.35
CA LEU A 864 -38.08 -32.57 -4.76
C LEU A 864 -37.24 -33.85 -4.67
N LYS A 865 -35.92 -33.69 -4.57
CA LYS A 865 -34.96 -34.79 -4.44
C LYS A 865 -34.48 -34.87 -3.00
N TRP A 866 -34.23 -36.09 -2.53
CA TRP A 866 -33.61 -36.34 -1.24
C TRP A 866 -32.09 -36.19 -1.36
N GLU A 867 -31.49 -35.44 -0.44
CA GLU A 867 -30.06 -35.12 -0.44
C GLU A 867 -29.45 -35.40 0.93
N LEU A 868 -28.41 -36.23 0.97
CA LEU A 868 -27.51 -36.32 2.10
C LEU A 868 -26.52 -35.16 2.01
N ILE A 869 -26.42 -34.33 3.04
CA ILE A 869 -25.58 -33.13 3.03
C ILE A 869 -24.53 -33.24 4.13
N THR A 870 -23.27 -33.02 3.77
CA THR A 870 -22.17 -32.95 4.73
C THR A 870 -21.20 -31.82 4.39
N ILE A 871 -20.45 -31.37 5.38
CA ILE A 871 -19.43 -30.34 5.24
C ILE A 871 -18.09 -31.00 5.51
N ALA A 872 -17.21 -30.93 4.51
CA ALA A 872 -15.88 -31.51 4.60
C ALA A 872 -14.83 -30.44 4.29
N THR A 873 -13.67 -30.58 4.93
CA THR A 873 -12.53 -29.69 4.77
C THR A 873 -11.37 -30.48 4.15
N PHE A 874 -10.92 -30.02 3.00
CA PHE A 874 -9.73 -30.53 2.32
C PHE A 874 -8.50 -29.74 2.78
N ASP A 875 -7.46 -30.45 3.18
CA ASP A 875 -6.15 -29.89 3.49
C ASP A 875 -5.24 -30.00 2.26
N HIS A 876 -4.84 -28.86 1.69
CA HIS A 876 -4.06 -28.83 0.45
C HIS A 876 -2.62 -29.33 0.60
N LYS A 877 -2.11 -29.37 1.83
CA LYS A 877 -0.75 -29.80 2.14
C LYS A 877 -0.68 -31.31 2.32
N SER A 878 -1.54 -31.87 3.17
CA SER A 878 -1.59 -33.32 3.38
C SER A 878 -2.32 -34.04 2.24
N GLY A 879 -3.21 -33.34 1.53
CA GLY A 879 -4.12 -33.95 0.56
C GLY A 879 -5.22 -34.77 1.22
N GLU A 880 -5.42 -34.60 2.53
CA GLU A 880 -6.38 -35.36 3.32
C GLU A 880 -7.69 -34.59 3.49
N TRP A 881 -8.78 -35.35 3.64
CA TRP A 881 -10.09 -34.83 3.95
C TRP A 881 -10.42 -35.04 5.42
N SER A 882 -11.09 -34.06 6.01
CA SER A 882 -11.64 -34.11 7.37
C SER A 882 -13.09 -33.65 7.40
N GLY A 883 -13.87 -34.13 8.36
CA GLY A 883 -15.29 -33.81 8.53
C GLY A 883 -16.00 -34.84 9.40
N GLY A 884 -17.20 -34.51 9.90
CA GLY A 884 -17.93 -35.38 10.83
C GLY A 884 -18.24 -36.79 10.28
N PHE A 885 -18.43 -36.87 8.95
CA PHE A 885 -18.77 -38.11 8.22
C PHE A 885 -17.62 -38.63 7.33
N VAL A 886 -16.42 -38.03 7.42
CA VAL A 886 -15.30 -38.41 6.56
C VAL A 886 -14.50 -39.56 7.17
N LYS A 887 -14.44 -40.69 6.47
CA LYS A 887 -13.69 -41.90 6.87
C LYS A 887 -12.61 -42.21 5.83
N GLY A 888 -11.36 -41.80 6.10
CA GLY A 888 -10.22 -42.11 5.22
C GLY A 888 -10.35 -41.57 3.80
N GLY A 889 -10.93 -40.37 3.63
CA GLY A 889 -11.19 -39.79 2.31
C GLY A 889 -12.45 -40.32 1.62
N MET A 890 -13.32 -41.02 2.35
CA MET A 890 -14.58 -41.58 1.87
C MET A 890 -15.77 -41.08 2.71
N LEU A 891 -16.97 -41.21 2.15
CA LEU A 891 -18.24 -41.14 2.85
C LEU A 891 -18.92 -42.51 2.75
N ASP A 892 -19.33 -43.08 3.87
CA ASP A 892 -20.09 -44.33 3.91
C ASP A 892 -21.58 -43.98 3.87
N VAL A 893 -22.30 -44.60 2.93
CA VAL A 893 -23.73 -44.38 2.72
C VAL A 893 -24.45 -45.70 2.97
N ASP A 894 -25.41 -45.66 3.88
CA ASP A 894 -26.21 -46.82 4.28
C ASP A 894 -27.66 -46.67 3.82
N GLU A 895 -28.39 -47.79 3.78
CA GLU A 895 -29.83 -47.80 3.54
C GLU A 895 -30.55 -48.58 4.65
N ASP A 896 -31.47 -47.91 5.36
CA ASP A 896 -32.23 -48.45 6.48
C ASP A 896 -32.93 -49.76 6.12
N GLY A 897 -32.86 -50.74 7.00
CA GLY A 897 -33.61 -51.98 6.86
C GLY A 897 -35.14 -51.78 6.94
N ARG A 898 -35.93 -52.67 6.31
CA ARG A 898 -37.39 -52.70 6.54
C ARG A 898 -37.69 -53.39 7.87
N LEU A 899 -38.36 -52.66 8.78
CA LEU A 899 -39.27 -53.15 9.83
C LEU A 899 -38.71 -54.27 10.75
N MET A 900 -37.39 -54.28 11.07
CA MET A 900 -36.61 -55.13 12.02
C MET A 900 -35.29 -55.69 11.43
N LEU A 901 -34.93 -55.38 10.19
CA LEU A 901 -33.63 -55.76 9.59
C LEU A 901 -32.55 -54.72 9.90
N PRO A 902 -31.29 -55.12 10.17
CA PRO A 902 -30.19 -54.19 10.38
C PRO A 902 -29.91 -53.37 9.11
N ASP A 903 -29.34 -52.18 9.31
CA ASP A 903 -28.91 -51.28 8.24
C ASP A 903 -27.93 -51.99 7.32
N ARG A 904 -28.01 -51.64 6.04
CA ARG A 904 -27.22 -52.29 5.00
C ARG A 904 -26.29 -51.26 4.38
N ASP A 905 -24.99 -51.54 4.45
CA ASP A 905 -23.97 -50.85 3.66
C ASP A 905 -24.45 -50.72 2.22
N PHE A 906 -24.80 -49.50 1.80
CA PHE A 906 -25.26 -49.26 0.44
C PHE A 906 -24.06 -49.07 -0.46
N CYS A 907 -23.23 -48.05 -0.23
CA CYS A 907 -22.01 -47.83 -1.00
C CYS A 907 -21.02 -46.94 -0.24
N THR A 908 -19.77 -46.91 -0.70
CA THR A 908 -18.77 -45.95 -0.22
C THR A 908 -18.47 -44.93 -1.31
N VAL A 909 -18.46 -43.65 -0.99
CA VAL A 909 -18.26 -42.56 -1.95
C VAL A 909 -16.89 -41.94 -1.75
N LYS A 910 -16.02 -42.02 -2.76
CA LYS A 910 -14.71 -41.32 -2.76
C LYS A 910 -14.93 -39.82 -2.77
N LEU A 911 -14.29 -39.11 -1.86
CA LEU A 911 -14.32 -37.66 -1.82
C LEU A 911 -13.65 -37.03 -3.06
N PRO A 912 -14.01 -35.77 -3.40
CA PRO A 912 -13.44 -35.07 -4.54
C PRO A 912 -11.91 -35.03 -4.50
N ASN A 913 -11.28 -35.10 -5.66
CA ASN A 913 -9.82 -35.00 -5.76
C ASN A 913 -9.35 -33.53 -5.69
N ARG A 914 -8.04 -33.32 -5.55
CA ARG A 914 -7.43 -31.98 -5.45
C ARG A 914 -7.80 -31.06 -6.62
N GLU A 915 -7.88 -31.59 -7.85
CA GLU A 915 -8.24 -30.80 -9.02
C GLU A 915 -9.68 -30.30 -8.94
N GLN A 916 -10.61 -31.14 -8.50
CA GLN A 916 -12.01 -30.75 -8.26
C GLN A 916 -12.12 -29.69 -7.14
N VAL A 917 -11.33 -29.81 -6.07
CA VAL A 917 -11.27 -28.78 -5.01
C VAL A 917 -10.74 -27.45 -5.56
N GLU A 918 -9.71 -27.46 -6.41
CA GLU A 918 -9.19 -26.25 -7.03
C GLU A 918 -10.21 -25.58 -7.98
N VAL A 919 -11.02 -26.36 -8.68
CA VAL A 919 -12.12 -25.82 -9.50
C VAL A 919 -13.19 -25.18 -8.62
N SER A 920 -13.53 -25.77 -7.48
CA SER A 920 -14.57 -25.23 -6.58
C SER A 920 -14.16 -23.91 -5.95
N ARG A 921 -12.86 -23.68 -5.72
CA ARG A 921 -12.36 -22.39 -5.22
C ARG A 921 -12.67 -21.21 -6.13
N ARG A 922 -12.96 -21.45 -7.42
CA ARG A 922 -13.25 -20.40 -8.43
C ARG A 922 -14.75 -20.17 -8.62
N ARG A 923 -15.59 -20.76 -7.77
CA ARG A 923 -17.05 -20.79 -7.88
C ARG A 923 -17.68 -20.16 -6.63
N PRO A 924 -18.71 -19.30 -6.76
CA PRO A 924 -19.33 -18.65 -5.61
C PRO A 924 -19.98 -19.68 -4.68
N THR A 925 -19.44 -19.79 -3.46
CA THR A 925 -19.88 -20.72 -2.41
C THR A 925 -20.16 -22.13 -2.95
N ALA A 926 -19.21 -22.66 -3.73
CA ALA A 926 -19.37 -23.90 -4.50
C ALA A 926 -20.00 -25.07 -3.71
N ARG A 927 -20.90 -25.79 -4.37
CA ARG A 927 -21.44 -27.07 -3.90
C ARG A 927 -20.90 -28.18 -4.79
N MET A 928 -20.63 -29.34 -4.19
CA MET A 928 -20.26 -30.53 -4.95
C MET A 928 -21.37 -31.57 -4.80
N THR A 929 -21.96 -31.96 -5.92
CA THR A 929 -23.16 -32.80 -5.94
C THR A 929 -22.88 -34.12 -6.67
N LEU A 930 -23.35 -35.23 -6.12
CA LEU A 930 -23.21 -36.57 -6.68
C LEU A 930 -24.57 -37.28 -6.66
N ASN A 931 -24.97 -37.89 -7.78
CA ASN A 931 -26.21 -38.66 -7.83
C ASN A 931 -25.93 -40.14 -7.62
N LEU A 932 -26.56 -40.79 -6.64
CA LEU A 932 -26.49 -42.25 -6.46
C LEU A 932 -27.58 -42.97 -7.26
N SER A 933 -27.28 -44.20 -7.66
CA SER A 933 -28.20 -45.09 -8.37
C SER A 933 -28.23 -46.47 -7.72
N PRO A 934 -29.28 -47.27 -7.91
CA PRO A 934 -29.33 -48.65 -7.40
C PRO A 934 -28.16 -49.54 -7.83
N ALA A 935 -27.48 -49.20 -8.94
CA ALA A 935 -26.32 -49.92 -9.45
C ALA A 935 -25.04 -49.69 -8.64
N ASP A 936 -25.04 -48.70 -7.75
CA ASP A 936 -23.91 -48.36 -6.87
C ASP A 936 -23.84 -49.26 -5.63
N ARG A 937 -24.88 -50.07 -5.38
CA ARG A 937 -24.94 -50.95 -4.22
C ARG A 937 -23.73 -51.90 -4.16
N GLY A 938 -23.06 -51.92 -3.01
CA GLY A 938 -21.89 -52.74 -2.73
C GLY A 938 -20.65 -52.35 -3.53
N ARG A 939 -20.64 -51.19 -4.19
CA ARG A 939 -19.53 -50.73 -5.04
C ARG A 939 -19.00 -49.38 -4.55
N PRO A 940 -17.68 -49.16 -4.58
CA PRO A 940 -17.13 -47.84 -4.32
C PRO A 940 -17.44 -46.89 -5.48
N VAL A 941 -18.02 -45.74 -5.18
CA VAL A 941 -18.34 -44.68 -6.12
C VAL A 941 -17.12 -43.78 -6.33
N PRO A 942 -16.64 -43.59 -7.57
CA PRO A 942 -15.41 -42.84 -7.82
C PRO A 942 -15.60 -41.32 -7.70
N ALA A 943 -14.53 -40.61 -7.29
CA ALA A 943 -14.50 -39.15 -7.13
C ALA A 943 -14.87 -38.37 -8.40
N ALA A 944 -14.61 -38.95 -9.58
CA ALA A 944 -14.95 -38.33 -10.87
C ALA A 944 -16.46 -38.11 -11.08
N ARG A 945 -17.33 -38.66 -10.23
CA ARG A 945 -18.79 -38.44 -10.27
C ARG A 945 -19.27 -37.20 -9.52
N TRP A 946 -18.40 -36.50 -8.80
CA TRP A 946 -18.75 -35.21 -8.22
C TRP A 946 -18.86 -34.14 -9.31
N HIS A 947 -20.01 -33.49 -9.36
CA HIS A 947 -20.27 -32.30 -10.17
C HIS A 947 -20.10 -31.07 -9.29
N ILE A 948 -19.44 -30.03 -9.81
CA ILE A 948 -19.22 -28.79 -9.08
C ILE A 948 -20.17 -27.75 -9.66
N GLU A 949 -20.99 -27.17 -8.81
CA GLU A 949 -21.98 -26.15 -9.16
C GLU A 949 -21.82 -24.92 -8.27
N ASP A 950 -22.38 -23.80 -8.74
CA ASP A 950 -22.46 -22.57 -7.95
C ASP A 950 -23.43 -22.83 -6.79
N GLY A 951 -23.02 -22.50 -5.56
CA GLY A 951 -23.89 -22.68 -4.40
C GLY A 951 -24.92 -21.57 -4.23
N VAL A 952 -24.96 -20.63 -5.16
CA VAL A 952 -25.93 -19.56 -5.24
C VAL A 952 -26.41 -19.45 -6.67
N THR A 953 -27.71 -19.25 -6.84
CA THR A 953 -28.31 -18.87 -8.11
C THR A 953 -28.11 -17.37 -8.29
N SER A 954 -27.85 -16.93 -9.50
CA SER A 954 -27.74 -15.50 -9.76
C SER A 954 -29.13 -14.85 -9.66
N LEU A 955 -29.18 -13.59 -9.21
CA LEU A 955 -30.46 -12.91 -9.01
C LEU A 955 -31.26 -12.78 -10.32
N ASP A 956 -30.59 -12.62 -11.45
CA ASP A 956 -31.24 -12.59 -12.76
C ASP A 956 -31.85 -13.94 -13.14
N GLU A 957 -31.22 -15.07 -12.80
CA GLU A 957 -31.81 -16.39 -12.98
C GLU A 957 -33.02 -16.60 -12.04
N GLU A 958 -32.91 -16.20 -10.75
CA GLU A 958 -34.03 -16.29 -9.80
C GLU A 958 -35.24 -15.43 -10.21
N LEU A 959 -34.99 -14.28 -10.84
CA LEU A 959 -36.07 -13.39 -11.34
C LEU A 959 -36.75 -13.93 -12.61
N LEU A 960 -36.11 -14.87 -13.33
CA LEU A 960 -36.65 -15.50 -14.53
C LEU A 960 -37.46 -16.78 -14.23
N THR A 961 -37.27 -17.37 -13.05
CA THR A 961 -37.99 -18.56 -12.55
C THR A 961 -39.20 -18.18 -11.71
#